data_AF-A0A928SVN8-F1
#
_entry.id   AF-A0A928SVN8-F1
#
_cell.length_a   1.000
_cell.length_b   1.000
_cell.length_c   1.000
_cell.angle_alpha   90.00
_cell.angle_beta   90.00
_cell.angle_gamma   90.00
#
_symmetry.space_group_name_H-M   'P 1'
#
loop_
_entity.id
_entity.type
_entity.pdbx_description
1 polymer ?
#
loop_
_entity_poly.entity_id
_entity_poly.type
_entity_poly.pdbx_seq_one_letter_code
_entity_poly.pdbx_strand_id
1 'polypeptide(L)'
;MFLAPDDDHLGGLEGVSVRAAAQPEVVYTVERMVGAGSYSIAFFALRRAPDGEAPVVLKFVRPSLMRAAGEMAILAVEKETVALGRLNERVPPTPFVVRLLASDAIDVEQGGVELRLPWLALEYVHGGAEGTTLEERVEFSVEQTGYAFDPDRAELALTCLASGLEAIHEVGVVHRDLSPHNVLCCGFGQDELFKIADFGIARPQGGTGTFVGIAGGTPGYAAPEQVRQGGAKVCPESDVFSLAAVTFKLLTGEELFNANSVIDGAVLAMAAERRSITKCKGLCPELAERPGACAAIDRIIARGTAADPRHRPPTGWELVSGVLRALRSGKKRSRPPRRRLESITDYSAPMRFGWTWRVRHQAGGSRILRSVAWDADGRCLAATTSGLVFWNGTGWVSARVDGLPSEGGVRFVERVGAGNWIIGGDGAFIAHYSSDGATGLLRGEDPSVSFTHASGDLEDLAVLVAERAGESPLLFGLAARRWMKPAALSRAKNVRSLARIDDERWLIAGESRTGEGYAAIYSPLMFEVELIAGGEPVSYAACSGRADLGIGAVVGSGGRVIALDEEKATPLVVADGPDLGAVAVDVGARIWAGAAGSIWLHEPGGSLPWKCVWQNETWSVPFIGVFADVGRVVATARDGGVVEGRWEAK
;
A
#
# COMPACT_ATOMS: atom_id res chain seq x y z
N MET A 1 3.28 -36.22 -9.94
CA MET A 1 2.19 -36.14 -8.93
C MET A 1 0.91 -36.68 -9.53
N PHE A 2 0.11 -37.49 -8.83
CA PHE A 2 -1.13 -38.03 -9.40
C PHE A 2 -2.31 -37.04 -9.34
N LEU A 3 -3.10 -36.97 -10.41
CA LEU A 3 -4.39 -36.27 -10.51
C LEU A 3 -5.50 -37.24 -10.95
N ALA A 4 -6.75 -36.97 -10.56
CA ALA A 4 -7.89 -37.74 -11.06
C ALA A 4 -8.05 -37.56 -12.58
N PRO A 5 -8.51 -38.56 -13.36
CA PRO A 5 -8.45 -38.54 -14.82
C PRO A 5 -9.06 -37.31 -15.51
N ASP A 6 -10.16 -36.79 -14.96
CA ASP A 6 -10.91 -35.66 -15.52
C ASP A 6 -10.68 -34.33 -14.75
N ASP A 7 -9.73 -34.29 -13.80
CA ASP A 7 -9.43 -33.09 -13.00
C ASP A 7 -8.68 -32.02 -13.80
N ASP A 8 -9.41 -31.27 -14.62
CA ASP A 8 -8.90 -30.06 -15.28
C ASP A 8 -8.85 -28.83 -14.34
N HIS A 9 -9.35 -28.97 -13.10
CA HIS A 9 -9.38 -27.91 -12.09
C HIS A 9 -8.20 -27.96 -11.12
N LEU A 10 -7.33 -28.97 -11.23
CA LEU A 10 -6.15 -29.19 -10.42
C LEU A 10 -6.45 -29.22 -8.91
N GLY A 11 -7.64 -29.72 -8.53
CA GLY A 11 -8.08 -29.77 -7.13
C GLY A 11 -7.15 -30.59 -6.23
N GLY A 12 -6.39 -31.54 -6.81
CA GLY A 12 -5.35 -32.27 -6.10
C GLY A 12 -4.12 -31.44 -5.68
N LEU A 13 -3.96 -30.19 -6.14
CA LEU A 13 -2.78 -29.36 -5.79
C LEU A 13 -2.82 -28.77 -4.38
N GLU A 14 -3.96 -28.74 -3.68
CA GLU A 14 -4.02 -28.13 -2.33
C GLU A 14 -3.12 -28.90 -1.33
N GLY A 15 -2.20 -28.17 -0.69
CA GLY A 15 -1.13 -28.73 0.16
C GLY A 15 0.15 -29.15 -0.58
N VAL A 16 0.20 -29.07 -1.92
CA VAL A 16 1.41 -29.42 -2.69
C VAL A 16 2.42 -28.27 -2.67
N SER A 17 3.69 -28.62 -2.43
CA SER A 17 4.82 -27.68 -2.51
C SER A 17 5.59 -27.80 -3.83
N VAL A 18 5.80 -26.67 -4.50
CA VAL A 18 6.67 -26.56 -5.70
C VAL A 18 7.92 -25.72 -5.40
N ARG A 19 8.95 -25.85 -6.25
CA ARG A 19 10.20 -25.07 -6.24
C ARG A 19 10.56 -24.71 -7.67
N ALA A 20 11.15 -23.53 -7.90
CA ALA A 20 11.79 -23.23 -9.18
C ALA A 20 13.25 -23.71 -9.15
N ALA A 21 13.74 -24.32 -10.23
CA ALA A 21 15.13 -24.78 -10.35
C ALA A 21 16.16 -23.64 -10.24
N ALA A 22 15.74 -22.39 -10.54
CA ALA A 22 16.54 -21.18 -10.39
C ALA A 22 16.58 -20.61 -8.95
N GLN A 23 15.72 -21.09 -8.05
CA GLN A 23 15.60 -20.66 -6.64
C GLN A 23 15.31 -21.89 -5.75
N PRO A 24 16.20 -22.90 -5.68
CA PRO A 24 15.94 -24.20 -5.04
C PRO A 24 15.70 -24.10 -3.51
N GLU A 25 16.20 -23.04 -2.88
CA GLU A 25 15.95 -22.68 -1.48
C GLU A 25 14.55 -22.12 -1.21
N VAL A 26 13.84 -21.67 -2.26
CA VAL A 26 12.48 -21.12 -2.16
C VAL A 26 11.44 -22.21 -2.40
N VAL A 27 10.51 -22.33 -1.46
CA VAL A 27 9.39 -23.29 -1.50
C VAL A 27 8.07 -22.53 -1.61
N TYR A 28 7.21 -22.92 -2.53
CA TYR A 28 5.86 -22.38 -2.66
C TYR A 28 4.84 -23.47 -2.37
N THR A 29 4.11 -23.36 -1.27
CA THR A 29 3.05 -24.32 -0.91
C THR A 29 1.69 -23.78 -1.33
N VAL A 30 1.00 -24.51 -2.20
CA VAL A 30 -0.39 -24.23 -2.61
C VAL A 30 -1.31 -24.44 -1.42
N GLU A 31 -2.17 -23.46 -1.11
CA GLU A 31 -3.15 -23.59 -0.03
C GLU A 31 -4.58 -23.77 -0.53
N ARG A 32 -5.01 -22.94 -1.50
CA ARG A 32 -6.40 -22.92 -1.98
C ARG A 32 -6.53 -22.26 -3.35
N MET A 33 -7.52 -22.64 -4.15
CA MET A 33 -7.84 -21.91 -5.39
C MET A 33 -8.26 -20.44 -5.11
N VAL A 34 -7.90 -19.51 -6.00
CA VAL A 34 -8.43 -18.12 -6.06
C VAL A 34 -9.20 -17.81 -7.34
N GLY A 35 -8.92 -18.48 -8.46
CA GLY A 35 -9.64 -18.26 -9.71
C GLY A 35 -9.26 -19.26 -10.79
N ALA A 36 -10.16 -19.48 -11.76
CA ALA A 36 -9.98 -20.45 -12.83
C ALA A 36 -10.30 -19.82 -14.20
N GLY A 37 -9.28 -19.33 -14.90
CA GLY A 37 -9.40 -18.76 -16.24
C GLY A 37 -9.50 -19.84 -17.33
N SER A 38 -9.55 -19.40 -18.59
CA SER A 38 -9.67 -20.31 -19.76
C SER A 38 -8.40 -21.12 -20.05
N TYR A 39 -7.23 -20.62 -19.65
CA TYR A 39 -5.91 -21.23 -19.96
C TYR A 39 -5.18 -21.77 -18.72
N SER A 40 -5.49 -21.20 -17.56
CA SER A 40 -4.74 -21.39 -16.32
C SER A 40 -5.64 -21.28 -15.09
N ILE A 41 -5.18 -21.83 -13.97
CA ILE A 41 -5.85 -21.77 -12.67
C ILE A 41 -4.88 -21.14 -11.67
N ALA A 42 -5.38 -20.16 -10.94
CA ALA A 42 -4.66 -19.40 -9.93
C ALA A 42 -5.01 -19.91 -8.54
N PHE A 43 -3.98 -20.13 -7.72
CA PHE A 43 -4.08 -20.55 -6.33
C PHE A 43 -3.40 -19.51 -5.42
N PHE A 44 -3.99 -19.27 -4.25
CA PHE A 44 -3.27 -18.64 -3.15
C PHE A 44 -2.25 -19.65 -2.59
N ALA A 45 -1.04 -19.18 -2.39
CA ALA A 45 0.07 -19.99 -1.94
C ALA A 45 1.00 -19.22 -0.99
N LEU A 46 1.71 -19.97 -0.16
CA LEU A 46 2.68 -19.44 0.79
C LEU A 46 4.10 -19.67 0.25
N ARG A 47 4.80 -18.59 -0.12
CA ARG A 47 6.24 -18.60 -0.39
C ARG A 47 6.97 -18.67 0.95
N ARG A 48 7.89 -19.62 1.10
CA ARG A 48 8.84 -19.73 2.21
C ARG A 48 10.24 -19.70 1.63
N ALA A 49 11.10 -18.82 2.14
CA ALA A 49 12.43 -18.55 1.62
C ALA A 49 13.37 -18.08 2.75
N PRO A 50 14.69 -17.96 2.51
CA PRO A 50 15.64 -17.48 3.52
C PRO A 50 15.37 -16.04 4.02
N ASP A 51 14.59 -15.25 3.28
CA ASP A 51 14.16 -13.88 3.63
C ASP A 51 12.82 -13.82 4.39
N GLY A 52 12.15 -14.98 4.60
CA GLY A 52 10.91 -15.10 5.36
C GLY A 52 9.77 -15.80 4.63
N GLU A 53 8.55 -15.63 5.14
CA GLU A 53 7.32 -16.16 4.54
C GLU A 53 6.43 -15.04 3.99
N ALA A 54 5.88 -15.24 2.78
CA ALA A 54 5.08 -14.23 2.08
C ALA A 54 3.93 -14.87 1.28
N PRO A 55 2.75 -14.23 1.21
CA PRO A 55 1.66 -14.68 0.35
C PRO A 55 2.00 -14.40 -1.12
N VAL A 56 1.68 -15.35 -2.00
CA VAL A 56 1.84 -15.25 -3.45
C VAL A 56 0.64 -15.86 -4.18
N VAL A 57 0.55 -15.63 -5.49
CA VAL A 57 -0.36 -16.36 -6.37
C VAL A 57 0.44 -17.33 -7.24
N LEU A 58 0.10 -18.62 -7.21
CA LEU A 58 0.61 -19.62 -8.15
C LEU A 58 -0.40 -19.84 -9.29
N LYS A 59 -0.01 -19.54 -10.53
CA LYS A 59 -0.83 -19.68 -11.74
C LYS A 59 -0.32 -20.86 -12.57
N PHE A 60 -1.04 -21.98 -12.56
CA PHE A 60 -0.71 -23.22 -13.29
C PHE A 60 -1.47 -23.31 -14.62
N VAL A 61 -0.87 -23.88 -15.67
CA VAL A 61 -1.57 -24.17 -16.94
C VAL A 61 -2.55 -25.35 -16.78
N ARG A 62 -3.72 -25.26 -17.42
CA ARG A 62 -4.71 -26.35 -17.44
C ARG A 62 -4.18 -27.61 -18.16
N PRO A 63 -4.40 -28.82 -17.61
CA PRO A 63 -4.10 -30.08 -18.29
C PRO A 63 -4.74 -30.23 -19.67
N SER A 64 -5.97 -29.73 -19.86
CA SER A 64 -6.69 -29.70 -21.14
C SER A 64 -5.96 -28.89 -22.20
N LEU A 65 -5.43 -27.72 -21.84
CA LEU A 65 -4.65 -26.88 -22.75
C LEU A 65 -3.31 -27.54 -23.12
N MET A 66 -2.64 -28.14 -22.14
CA MET A 66 -1.40 -28.90 -22.37
C MET A 66 -1.64 -30.10 -23.31
N ARG A 67 -2.73 -30.85 -23.15
CA ARG A 67 -3.15 -31.91 -24.08
C ARG A 67 -3.49 -31.39 -25.48
N ALA A 68 -4.14 -30.24 -25.57
CA ALA A 68 -4.63 -29.69 -26.85
C ALA A 68 -3.55 -28.98 -27.67
N ALA A 69 -2.49 -28.46 -27.03
CA ALA A 69 -1.52 -27.57 -27.68
C ALA A 69 -0.03 -27.85 -27.37
N GLY A 70 0.28 -28.68 -26.37
CA GLY A 70 1.65 -29.11 -26.06
C GLY A 70 2.66 -27.95 -25.93
N GLU A 71 3.72 -27.99 -26.73
CA GLU A 71 4.77 -26.96 -26.79
C GLU A 71 4.23 -25.54 -27.00
N MET A 72 3.11 -25.37 -27.72
CA MET A 72 2.51 -24.05 -27.93
C MET A 72 1.90 -23.45 -26.65
N ALA A 73 1.51 -24.29 -25.68
CA ALA A 73 1.07 -23.85 -24.35
C ALA A 73 2.25 -23.59 -23.39
N ILE A 74 3.41 -24.21 -23.60
CA ILE A 74 4.65 -23.87 -22.90
C ILE A 74 5.16 -22.51 -23.39
N LEU A 75 5.31 -22.35 -24.71
CA LEU A 75 5.73 -21.13 -25.39
C LEU A 75 4.76 -19.94 -25.17
N ALA A 76 3.54 -20.20 -24.71
CA ALA A 76 2.61 -19.18 -24.21
C ALA A 76 3.10 -18.57 -22.89
N VAL A 77 3.35 -19.43 -21.90
CA VAL A 77 3.78 -19.05 -20.54
C VAL A 77 5.20 -18.52 -20.52
N GLU A 78 6.12 -19.07 -21.33
CA GLU A 78 7.48 -18.53 -21.47
C GLU A 78 7.46 -17.04 -21.89
N LYS A 79 6.55 -16.65 -22.77
CA LYS A 79 6.43 -15.25 -23.20
C LYS A 79 5.78 -14.36 -22.16
N GLU A 80 4.83 -14.86 -21.37
CA GLU A 80 4.29 -14.14 -20.20
C GLU A 80 5.39 -13.95 -19.14
N THR A 81 6.19 -15.00 -18.88
CA THR A 81 7.38 -14.96 -18.02
C THR A 81 8.39 -13.89 -18.48
N VAL A 82 8.76 -13.89 -19.77
CA VAL A 82 9.72 -12.93 -20.33
C VAL A 82 9.17 -11.50 -20.35
N ALA A 83 7.86 -11.32 -20.56
CA ALA A 83 7.22 -10.01 -20.49
C ALA A 83 7.27 -9.43 -19.07
N LEU A 84 6.87 -10.23 -18.07
CA LEU A 84 6.89 -9.82 -16.66
C LEU A 84 8.33 -9.66 -16.12
N GLY A 85 9.28 -10.50 -16.56
CA GLY A 85 10.70 -10.36 -16.22
C GLY A 85 11.27 -9.01 -16.65
N ARG A 86 11.02 -8.58 -17.90
CA ARG A 86 11.44 -7.26 -18.38
C ARG A 86 10.79 -6.10 -17.63
N LEU A 87 9.58 -6.28 -17.10
CA LEU A 87 8.87 -5.28 -16.31
C LEU A 87 9.42 -5.18 -14.88
N ASN A 88 9.85 -6.30 -14.29
CA ASN A 88 10.62 -6.32 -13.04
C ASN A 88 11.99 -5.63 -13.20
N GLU A 89 12.63 -5.77 -14.36
CA GLU A 89 13.93 -5.16 -14.69
C GLU A 89 13.85 -3.69 -15.12
N ARG A 90 12.64 -3.13 -15.29
CA ARG A 90 12.43 -1.74 -15.71
C ARG A 90 12.93 -0.76 -14.64
N VAL A 91 13.65 0.28 -15.07
CA VAL A 91 14.08 1.40 -14.22
C VAL A 91 13.43 2.70 -14.75
N PRO A 92 12.63 3.42 -13.95
CA PRO A 92 12.13 3.03 -12.62
C PRO A 92 11.15 1.84 -12.70
N PRO A 93 11.01 1.05 -11.62
CA PRO A 93 10.04 -0.05 -11.58
C PRO A 93 8.60 0.49 -11.69
N THR A 94 7.71 -0.27 -12.34
CA THR A 94 6.28 0.08 -12.40
C THR A 94 5.52 -0.56 -11.24
N PRO A 95 4.76 0.20 -10.43
CA PRO A 95 3.85 -0.37 -9.43
C PRO A 95 2.51 -0.81 -10.05
N PHE A 96 2.24 -0.47 -11.31
CA PHE A 96 0.92 -0.60 -11.96
C PHE A 96 0.75 -1.89 -12.78
N VAL A 97 1.65 -2.86 -12.62
CA VAL A 97 1.59 -4.20 -13.21
C VAL A 97 1.99 -5.22 -12.15
N VAL A 98 1.41 -6.41 -12.16
CA VAL A 98 1.79 -7.48 -11.22
C VAL A 98 3.23 -7.93 -11.44
N ARG A 99 3.98 -8.13 -10.35
CA ARG A 99 5.36 -8.60 -10.36
C ARG A 99 5.43 -10.13 -10.43
N LEU A 100 6.29 -10.64 -11.30
CA LEU A 100 6.73 -12.04 -11.31
C LEU A 100 7.75 -12.27 -10.19
N LEU A 101 7.71 -13.44 -9.55
CA LEU A 101 8.64 -13.84 -8.48
C LEU A 101 9.49 -15.05 -8.88
N ALA A 102 8.86 -16.03 -9.54
CA ALA A 102 9.52 -17.20 -10.14
C ALA A 102 8.60 -17.87 -11.18
N SER A 103 9.16 -18.81 -11.94
CA SER A 103 8.46 -19.64 -12.92
C SER A 103 9.19 -20.97 -13.10
N ASP A 104 8.45 -22.07 -13.23
CA ASP A 104 8.99 -23.37 -13.63
C ASP A 104 7.84 -24.24 -14.17
N ALA A 105 7.92 -25.55 -14.04
CA ALA A 105 6.81 -26.48 -14.25
C ALA A 105 6.71 -27.53 -13.13
N ILE A 106 5.63 -28.30 -13.13
CA ILE A 106 5.43 -29.48 -12.27
C ILE A 106 5.01 -30.68 -13.14
N ASP A 107 5.58 -31.86 -12.88
CA ASP A 107 5.22 -33.09 -13.56
C ASP A 107 4.05 -33.79 -12.85
N VAL A 108 2.92 -33.91 -13.55
CA VAL A 108 1.71 -34.57 -13.08
C VAL A 108 1.37 -35.78 -13.94
N GLU A 109 0.80 -36.82 -13.36
CA GLU A 109 0.21 -37.95 -14.07
C GLU A 109 -1.31 -37.85 -13.94
N GLN A 110 -2.01 -37.82 -15.08
CA GLN A 110 -3.47 -37.76 -15.13
C GLN A 110 -3.98 -38.87 -16.07
N GLY A 111 -4.74 -39.83 -15.52
CA GLY A 111 -5.29 -40.94 -16.30
C GLY A 111 -4.25 -41.84 -16.97
N GLY A 112 -3.04 -41.97 -16.40
CA GLY A 112 -1.93 -42.71 -16.99
C GLY A 112 -1.13 -41.95 -18.06
N VAL A 113 -1.33 -40.63 -18.18
CA VAL A 113 -0.55 -39.74 -19.05
C VAL A 113 0.25 -38.76 -18.19
N GLU A 114 1.58 -38.76 -18.35
CA GLU A 114 2.44 -37.73 -17.77
C GLU A 114 2.31 -36.41 -18.54
N LEU A 115 2.16 -35.30 -17.80
CA LEU A 115 2.04 -33.95 -18.31
C LEU A 115 2.93 -33.02 -17.46
N ARG A 116 3.80 -32.26 -18.13
CA ARG A 116 4.58 -31.20 -17.49
C ARG A 116 3.80 -29.88 -17.58
N LEU A 117 3.24 -29.42 -16.46
CA LEU A 117 2.42 -28.20 -16.41
C LEU A 117 3.29 -26.99 -16.02
N PRO A 118 3.46 -25.97 -16.88
CA PRO A 118 4.10 -24.71 -16.49
C PRO A 118 3.34 -23.99 -15.37
N TRP A 119 4.06 -23.24 -14.53
CA TRP A 119 3.49 -22.39 -13.50
C TRP A 119 4.28 -21.09 -13.30
N LEU A 120 3.58 -20.05 -12.86
CA LEU A 120 4.11 -18.73 -12.50
C LEU A 120 3.82 -18.44 -11.02
N ALA A 121 4.81 -17.94 -10.28
CA ALA A 121 4.60 -17.30 -8.99
C ALA A 121 4.56 -15.78 -9.17
N LEU A 122 3.44 -15.16 -8.81
CA LEU A 122 3.18 -13.72 -8.89
C LEU A 122 3.00 -13.12 -7.49
N GLU A 123 3.18 -11.81 -7.35
CA GLU A 123 2.82 -11.11 -6.11
C GLU A 123 1.33 -11.31 -5.74
N TYR A 124 1.03 -11.42 -4.44
CA TYR A 124 -0.35 -11.44 -3.98
C TYR A 124 -0.88 -10.01 -3.80
N VAL A 125 -1.93 -9.67 -4.55
CA VAL A 125 -2.66 -8.41 -4.43
C VAL A 125 -3.87 -8.63 -3.53
N HIS A 126 -4.00 -7.86 -2.44
CA HIS A 126 -5.11 -7.98 -1.50
C HIS A 126 -6.23 -6.98 -1.78
N GLY A 127 -7.38 -7.48 -2.23
CA GLY A 127 -8.57 -6.68 -2.54
C GLY A 127 -9.30 -6.04 -1.36
N GLY A 128 -9.01 -6.43 -0.12
CA GLY A 128 -9.80 -5.98 1.03
C GLY A 128 -11.28 -6.39 0.91
N ALA A 129 -12.19 -5.51 1.33
CA ALA A 129 -13.63 -5.79 1.37
C ALA A 129 -14.41 -5.45 0.08
N GLU A 130 -13.82 -4.65 -0.83
CA GLU A 130 -14.51 -4.19 -2.05
C GLU A 130 -14.32 -5.13 -3.25
N GLY A 131 -13.43 -6.12 -3.15
CA GLY A 131 -13.05 -7.00 -4.26
C GLY A 131 -11.58 -6.85 -4.68
N THR A 132 -11.04 -7.91 -5.29
CA THR A 132 -9.63 -8.00 -5.71
C THR A 132 -9.44 -7.62 -7.17
N THR A 133 -10.48 -7.69 -7.99
CA THR A 133 -10.51 -7.26 -9.39
C THR A 133 -11.23 -5.91 -9.54
N LEU A 134 -11.01 -5.23 -10.67
CA LEU A 134 -11.77 -4.02 -11.02
C LEU A 134 -13.24 -4.34 -11.30
N GLU A 135 -13.56 -5.56 -11.77
CA GLU A 135 -14.96 -6.00 -11.93
C GLU A 135 -15.67 -5.98 -10.58
N GLU A 136 -15.16 -6.74 -9.60
CA GLU A 136 -15.76 -6.85 -8.26
C GLU A 136 -15.88 -5.48 -7.59
N ARG A 137 -14.89 -4.58 -7.74
CA ARG A 137 -14.96 -3.21 -7.18
C ARG A 137 -15.99 -2.32 -7.88
N VAL A 138 -16.19 -2.47 -9.18
CA VAL A 138 -17.23 -1.74 -9.93
C VAL A 138 -18.62 -2.27 -9.56
N GLU A 139 -18.79 -3.59 -9.45
CA GLU A 139 -20.02 -4.23 -8.96
C GLU A 139 -20.33 -3.78 -7.52
N PHE A 140 -19.37 -3.87 -6.61
CA PHE A 140 -19.49 -3.41 -5.22
C PHE A 140 -19.86 -1.92 -5.14
N SER A 141 -19.24 -1.05 -5.95
CA SER A 141 -19.62 0.37 -6.03
C SER A 141 -21.09 0.54 -6.44
N VAL A 142 -21.54 -0.19 -7.46
CA VAL A 142 -22.93 -0.14 -7.95
C VAL A 142 -23.90 -0.67 -6.90
N GLU A 143 -23.57 -1.74 -6.17
CA GLU A 143 -24.39 -2.29 -5.09
C GLU A 143 -24.49 -1.33 -3.89
N GLN A 144 -23.37 -0.74 -3.44
CA GLN A 144 -23.35 0.10 -2.24
C GLN A 144 -23.86 1.54 -2.49
N THR A 145 -23.75 2.06 -3.72
CA THR A 145 -24.02 3.47 -4.03
C THR A 145 -25.08 3.71 -5.10
N GLY A 146 -25.43 2.68 -5.89
CA GLY A 146 -26.27 2.78 -7.08
C GLY A 146 -25.53 3.22 -8.36
N TYR A 147 -24.23 3.49 -8.30
CA TYR A 147 -23.40 3.90 -9.44
C TYR A 147 -21.97 3.32 -9.37
N ALA A 148 -21.27 3.33 -10.50
CA ALA A 148 -19.88 2.88 -10.61
C ALA A 148 -18.92 3.93 -10.02
N PHE A 149 -17.69 4.07 -10.51
CA PHE A 149 -16.74 5.00 -9.88
C PHE A 149 -17.14 6.46 -10.09
N ASP A 150 -16.95 7.27 -9.05
CA ASP A 150 -17.04 8.73 -9.12
C ASP A 150 -15.89 9.32 -9.97
N PRO A 151 -15.96 10.60 -10.40
CA PRO A 151 -14.97 11.21 -11.28
C PRO A 151 -13.54 11.20 -10.75
N ASP A 152 -13.34 11.24 -9.43
CA ASP A 152 -12.02 11.40 -8.81
C ASP A 152 -11.40 10.00 -8.53
N ARG A 153 -12.20 8.99 -8.14
CA ARG A 153 -11.78 7.57 -8.11
C ARG A 153 -11.52 7.02 -9.52
N ALA A 154 -12.35 7.38 -10.50
CA ALA A 154 -12.13 7.03 -11.90
C ALA A 154 -10.86 7.68 -12.46
N GLU A 155 -10.52 8.91 -12.05
CA GLU A 155 -9.29 9.57 -12.44
C GLU A 155 -8.03 8.85 -11.91
N LEU A 156 -8.07 8.38 -10.65
CA LEU A 156 -7.01 7.54 -10.07
C LEU A 156 -6.85 6.22 -10.85
N ALA A 157 -7.94 5.48 -11.03
CA ALA A 157 -7.93 4.19 -11.75
C ALA A 157 -7.38 4.31 -13.18
N LEU A 158 -7.85 5.30 -13.95
CA LEU A 158 -7.40 5.53 -15.32
C LEU A 158 -5.92 5.96 -15.38
N THR A 159 -5.43 6.71 -14.39
CA THR A 159 -4.03 7.12 -14.31
C THR A 159 -3.11 5.92 -14.06
N CYS A 160 -3.48 5.02 -13.14
CA CYS A 160 -2.77 3.76 -12.91
C CYS A 160 -2.74 2.90 -14.18
N LEU A 161 -3.91 2.68 -14.82
CA LEU A 161 -4.01 1.82 -16.00
C LEU A 161 -3.26 2.37 -17.22
N ALA A 162 -3.27 3.68 -17.46
CA ALA A 162 -2.47 4.28 -18.52
C ALA A 162 -0.96 4.10 -18.25
N SER A 163 -0.51 4.31 -17.02
CA SER A 163 0.90 4.18 -16.61
C SER A 163 1.40 2.73 -16.68
N GLY A 164 0.57 1.77 -16.27
CA GLY A 164 0.87 0.34 -16.39
C GLY A 164 0.94 -0.12 -17.84
N LEU A 165 0.01 0.35 -18.69
CA LEU A 165 -0.02 0.00 -20.09
C LEU A 165 1.15 0.61 -20.88
N GLU A 166 1.55 1.85 -20.55
CA GLU A 166 2.74 2.48 -21.12
C GLU A 166 4.01 1.69 -20.80
N ALA A 167 4.20 1.25 -19.55
CA ALA A 167 5.32 0.39 -19.16
C ALA A 167 5.32 -0.96 -19.91
N ILE A 168 4.15 -1.56 -20.16
CA ILE A 168 3.99 -2.78 -20.97
C ILE A 168 4.42 -2.55 -22.42
N HIS A 169 4.05 -1.40 -23.01
CA HIS A 169 4.39 -1.06 -24.39
C HIS A 169 5.88 -0.72 -24.56
N GLU A 170 6.51 -0.07 -23.58
CA GLU A 170 7.95 0.22 -23.57
C GLU A 170 8.83 -1.04 -23.63
N VAL A 171 8.48 -2.12 -22.92
CA VAL A 171 9.22 -3.39 -22.96
C VAL A 171 8.99 -4.21 -24.24
N GLY A 172 8.26 -3.65 -25.21
CA GLY A 172 7.94 -4.24 -26.52
C GLY A 172 6.80 -5.26 -26.49
N VAL A 173 5.95 -5.22 -25.46
CA VAL A 173 4.83 -6.15 -25.26
C VAL A 173 3.50 -5.46 -25.62
N VAL A 174 2.47 -6.26 -25.92
CA VAL A 174 1.07 -5.82 -26.10
C VAL A 174 0.23 -6.77 -25.26
N HIS A 175 -0.69 -6.25 -24.46
CA HIS A 175 -1.41 -7.00 -23.42
C HIS A 175 -2.44 -7.98 -23.99
N ARG A 176 -3.20 -7.55 -25.01
CA ARG A 176 -4.20 -8.33 -25.79
C ARG A 176 -5.43 -8.84 -25.03
N ASP A 177 -5.47 -8.73 -23.71
CA ASP A 177 -6.61 -9.16 -22.88
C ASP A 177 -6.84 -8.22 -21.69
N LEU A 178 -6.76 -6.90 -21.92
CA LEU A 178 -7.07 -5.92 -20.87
C LEU A 178 -8.60 -5.86 -20.65
N SER A 179 -9.06 -6.31 -19.49
CA SER A 179 -10.46 -6.27 -19.07
C SER A 179 -10.54 -6.08 -17.55
N PRO A 180 -11.72 -5.80 -16.95
CA PRO A 180 -11.82 -5.51 -15.51
C PRO A 180 -11.42 -6.69 -14.61
N HIS A 181 -11.61 -7.93 -15.07
CA HIS A 181 -11.12 -9.12 -14.38
C HIS A 181 -9.58 -9.19 -14.32
N ASN A 182 -8.91 -8.63 -15.34
CA ASN A 182 -7.46 -8.62 -15.52
C ASN A 182 -6.80 -7.31 -15.00
N VAL A 183 -7.54 -6.58 -14.16
CA VAL A 183 -7.02 -5.47 -13.35
C VAL A 183 -7.22 -5.84 -11.89
N LEU A 184 -6.13 -6.02 -11.15
CA LEU A 184 -6.16 -6.26 -9.71
C LEU A 184 -6.11 -4.95 -8.93
N CYS A 185 -6.82 -4.90 -7.81
CA CYS A 185 -7.02 -3.71 -7.01
C CYS A 185 -6.56 -3.96 -5.57
N CYS A 186 -5.85 -3.02 -4.96
CA CYS A 186 -5.55 -3.01 -3.54
C CYS A 186 -5.65 -1.61 -2.94
N GLY A 187 -5.61 -1.51 -1.60
CA GLY A 187 -5.85 -0.24 -0.90
C GLY A 187 -7.29 0.26 -1.04
N PHE A 188 -7.55 1.49 -0.62
CA PHE A 188 -8.84 2.18 -0.71
C PHE A 188 -8.64 3.71 -0.69
N GLY A 189 -9.61 4.47 -1.21
CA GLY A 189 -9.59 5.93 -1.13
C GLY A 189 -8.48 6.58 -1.98
N GLN A 190 -7.48 7.17 -1.32
CA GLN A 190 -6.32 7.78 -2.01
C GLN A 190 -5.12 6.84 -2.14
N ASP A 191 -5.13 5.74 -1.38
CA ASP A 191 -4.12 4.67 -1.41
C ASP A 191 -4.56 3.50 -2.31
N GLU A 192 -5.63 3.71 -3.08
CA GLU A 192 -6.12 2.71 -4.01
C GLU A 192 -5.18 2.59 -5.21
N LEU A 193 -4.70 1.37 -5.45
CA LEU A 193 -3.76 1.06 -6.52
C LEU A 193 -4.35 -0.01 -7.44
N PHE A 194 -4.29 0.26 -8.74
CA PHE A 194 -4.78 -0.63 -9.80
C PHE A 194 -3.57 -1.19 -10.57
N LYS A 195 -3.49 -2.52 -10.66
CA LYS A 195 -2.41 -3.27 -11.31
C LYS A 195 -2.94 -4.09 -12.48
N ILE A 196 -2.31 -3.98 -13.65
CA ILE A 196 -2.62 -4.86 -14.78
C ILE A 196 -2.04 -6.27 -14.51
N ALA A 197 -2.81 -7.31 -14.86
CA ALA A 197 -2.47 -8.71 -14.69
C ALA A 197 -2.92 -9.55 -15.91
N ASP A 198 -2.48 -10.81 -15.96
CA ASP A 198 -2.92 -11.84 -16.93
C ASP A 198 -2.84 -11.44 -18.41
N PHE A 199 -1.61 -11.54 -18.93
CA PHE A 199 -1.28 -11.13 -20.29
C PHE A 199 -1.77 -12.16 -21.32
N GLY A 200 -2.50 -11.71 -22.35
CA GLY A 200 -3.04 -12.53 -23.44
C GLY A 200 -2.01 -13.05 -24.46
N ILE A 201 -0.77 -13.35 -24.03
CA ILE A 201 0.37 -13.66 -24.91
C ILE A 201 0.36 -15.12 -25.41
N ALA A 202 -0.57 -15.96 -24.93
CA ALA A 202 -0.80 -17.32 -25.43
C ALA A 202 -1.12 -17.44 -26.94
N ARG A 203 -1.26 -16.31 -27.63
CA ARG A 203 -1.56 -16.22 -29.06
C ARG A 203 -0.27 -16.07 -29.89
N PRO A 204 0.10 -17.03 -30.77
CA PRO A 204 1.24 -16.88 -31.67
C PRO A 204 1.05 -15.69 -32.62
N GLN A 205 2.10 -14.92 -32.88
CA GLN A 205 2.09 -13.93 -33.96
C GLN A 205 2.24 -14.65 -35.31
N GLY A 206 1.37 -14.33 -36.26
CA GLY A 206 1.50 -14.77 -37.66
C GLY A 206 1.13 -16.23 -37.95
N GLY A 207 0.75 -17.03 -36.96
CA GLY A 207 0.25 -18.39 -37.19
C GLY A 207 -1.17 -18.40 -37.76
N THR A 208 -1.43 -19.21 -38.78
CA THR A 208 -2.78 -19.41 -39.33
C THR A 208 -3.69 -20.28 -38.45
N GLY A 209 -3.12 -20.95 -37.44
CA GLY A 209 -3.87 -21.66 -36.41
C GLY A 209 -4.25 -20.74 -35.25
N THR A 210 -5.53 -20.42 -35.13
CA THR A 210 -6.13 -20.20 -33.80
C THR A 210 -6.03 -21.49 -32.99
N PHE A 211 -5.93 -21.38 -31.66
CA PHE A 211 -6.23 -22.51 -30.78
C PHE A 211 -7.66 -22.99 -31.09
N VAL A 212 -7.81 -24.29 -31.34
CA VAL A 212 -8.94 -24.93 -32.07
C VAL A 212 -10.28 -24.21 -31.91
N GLY A 213 -10.64 -23.39 -32.90
CA GLY A 213 -11.95 -22.73 -33.00
C GLY A 213 -12.25 -21.58 -32.04
N ILE A 214 -11.41 -21.31 -31.02
CA ILE A 214 -11.70 -20.28 -30.00
C ILE A 214 -11.10 -18.93 -30.42
N ALA A 215 -11.97 -17.96 -30.67
CA ALA A 215 -11.59 -16.55 -30.75
C ALA A 215 -11.23 -16.04 -29.35
N GLY A 216 -9.94 -15.92 -29.04
CA GLY A 216 -9.47 -15.55 -27.71
C GLY A 216 -9.69 -14.08 -27.35
N GLY A 217 -10.07 -13.83 -26.10
CA GLY A 217 -10.23 -12.51 -25.50
C GLY A 217 -11.45 -12.44 -24.59
N THR A 218 -11.54 -11.43 -23.72
CA THR A 218 -12.79 -11.16 -23.01
C THR A 218 -13.82 -10.55 -24.00
N PRO A 219 -15.05 -11.10 -24.11
CA PRO A 219 -16.11 -10.53 -24.96
C PRO A 219 -16.33 -9.04 -24.67
N GLY A 220 -16.50 -8.22 -25.71
CA GLY A 220 -16.66 -6.76 -25.57
C GLY A 220 -15.38 -5.95 -25.33
N TYR A 221 -14.28 -6.57 -24.88
CA TYR A 221 -13.00 -5.88 -24.62
C TYR A 221 -11.93 -6.10 -25.71
N ALA A 222 -11.99 -7.21 -26.46
CA ALA A 222 -11.06 -7.50 -27.54
C ALA A 222 -11.31 -6.63 -28.79
N ALA A 223 -10.24 -6.07 -29.36
CA ALA A 223 -10.30 -5.23 -30.55
C ALA A 223 -10.57 -6.05 -31.83
N PRO A 224 -11.29 -5.52 -32.85
CA PRO A 224 -11.68 -6.26 -34.05
C PRO A 224 -10.54 -6.95 -34.81
N GLU A 225 -9.35 -6.35 -34.85
CA GLU A 225 -8.18 -6.94 -35.48
C GLU A 225 -7.66 -8.22 -34.78
N GLN A 226 -8.00 -8.44 -33.51
CA GLN A 226 -7.57 -9.62 -32.73
C GLN A 226 -8.34 -10.90 -33.10
N VAL A 227 -9.51 -10.78 -33.74
CA VAL A 227 -10.32 -11.95 -34.19
C VAL A 227 -10.32 -12.13 -35.71
N ARG A 228 -9.80 -11.17 -36.47
CA ARG A 228 -9.78 -11.23 -37.95
C ARG A 228 -8.76 -12.24 -38.45
N GLN A 229 -9.25 -13.36 -38.99
CA GLN A 229 -8.46 -14.22 -39.89
C GLN A 229 -7.98 -13.38 -41.08
N GLY A 230 -6.68 -13.38 -41.36
CA GLY A 230 -6.08 -12.60 -42.47
C GLY A 230 -4.88 -11.70 -42.12
N GLY A 231 -4.40 -11.69 -40.87
CA GLY A 231 -3.08 -11.13 -40.56
C GLY A 231 -3.03 -9.62 -40.29
N ALA A 232 -4.11 -9.01 -39.80
CA ALA A 232 -4.04 -7.68 -39.21
C ALA A 232 -3.09 -7.69 -38.00
N LYS A 233 -2.10 -6.79 -37.95
CA LYS A 233 -1.08 -6.79 -36.91
C LYS A 233 -1.62 -6.19 -35.61
N VAL A 234 -1.85 -7.05 -34.62
CA VAL A 234 -2.13 -6.65 -33.22
C VAL A 234 -0.99 -5.76 -32.70
N CYS A 235 -1.35 -4.62 -32.12
CA CYS A 235 -0.49 -3.45 -31.88
C CYS A 235 -0.84 -2.76 -30.55
N PRO A 236 -0.03 -1.81 -30.05
CA PRO A 236 -0.36 -1.00 -28.86
C PRO A 236 -1.79 -0.42 -28.88
N GLU A 237 -2.24 0.03 -30.05
CA GLU A 237 -3.57 0.58 -30.30
C GLU A 237 -4.70 -0.46 -30.13
N SER A 238 -4.40 -1.77 -30.16
CA SER A 238 -5.34 -2.83 -29.74
C SER A 238 -5.64 -2.76 -28.25
N ASP A 239 -4.64 -2.51 -27.40
CA ASP A 239 -4.87 -2.35 -25.95
C ASP A 239 -5.56 -1.01 -25.64
N VAL A 240 -5.38 0.02 -26.47
CA VAL A 240 -6.11 1.31 -26.35
C VAL A 240 -7.62 1.12 -26.58
N PHE A 241 -8.01 0.20 -27.47
CA PHE A 241 -9.43 -0.21 -27.62
C PHE A 241 -9.95 -0.85 -26.34
N SER A 242 -9.20 -1.80 -25.77
CA SER A 242 -9.56 -2.49 -24.53
C SER A 242 -9.63 -1.53 -23.33
N LEU A 243 -8.68 -0.60 -23.21
CA LEU A 243 -8.70 0.45 -22.20
C LEU A 243 -9.90 1.40 -22.36
N ALA A 244 -10.35 1.67 -23.58
CA ALA A 244 -11.57 2.46 -23.82
C ALA A 244 -12.85 1.72 -23.37
N ALA A 245 -12.90 0.39 -23.50
CA ALA A 245 -13.98 -0.43 -22.96
C ALA A 245 -13.94 -0.50 -21.42
N VAL A 246 -12.76 -0.69 -20.81
CA VAL A 246 -12.57 -0.63 -19.35
C VAL A 246 -12.94 0.75 -18.80
N THR A 247 -12.57 1.84 -19.49
CA THR A 247 -12.96 3.22 -19.16
C THR A 247 -14.47 3.40 -19.14
N PHE A 248 -15.19 2.76 -20.08
CA PHE A 248 -16.65 2.80 -20.10
C PHE A 248 -17.24 2.05 -18.90
N LYS A 249 -16.78 0.82 -18.65
CA LYS A 249 -17.24 -0.02 -17.53
C LYS A 249 -17.08 0.68 -16.19
N LEU A 250 -15.87 1.18 -15.86
CA LEU A 250 -15.63 1.81 -14.56
C LEU A 250 -16.41 3.10 -14.33
N LEU A 251 -16.82 3.80 -15.40
CA LEU A 251 -17.65 5.01 -15.31
C LEU A 251 -19.18 4.74 -15.31
N THR A 252 -19.63 3.51 -15.61
CA THR A 252 -21.06 3.22 -15.85
C THR A 252 -21.62 1.96 -15.20
N GLY A 253 -20.77 1.00 -14.82
CA GLY A 253 -21.16 -0.36 -14.42
C GLY A 253 -21.64 -1.24 -15.59
N GLU A 254 -21.72 -0.70 -16.81
CA GLU A 254 -22.32 -1.37 -17.96
C GLU A 254 -21.28 -1.80 -19.00
N GLU A 255 -21.59 -2.85 -19.77
CA GLU A 255 -20.77 -3.28 -20.90
C GLU A 255 -20.89 -2.36 -22.11
N LEU A 256 -19.75 -1.88 -22.63
CA LEU A 256 -19.71 -0.99 -23.80
C LEU A 256 -20.32 -1.64 -25.06
N PHE A 257 -20.06 -2.93 -25.25
CA PHE A 257 -20.62 -3.76 -26.30
C PHE A 257 -21.38 -4.90 -25.64
N ASN A 258 -22.66 -5.07 -25.96
CA ASN A 258 -23.51 -6.09 -25.33
C ASN A 258 -23.28 -7.47 -25.98
N ALA A 259 -22.06 -7.98 -25.84
CA ALA A 259 -21.51 -9.08 -26.60
C ALA A 259 -21.59 -10.43 -25.86
N ASN A 260 -22.19 -11.43 -26.49
CA ASN A 260 -22.29 -12.79 -25.96
C ASN A 260 -21.07 -13.66 -26.34
N SER A 261 -20.18 -13.14 -27.20
CA SER A 261 -18.91 -13.76 -27.57
C SER A 261 -17.90 -12.73 -28.07
N VAL A 262 -16.64 -13.12 -28.21
CA VAL A 262 -15.57 -12.25 -28.73
C VAL A 262 -15.81 -11.87 -30.20
N ILE A 263 -16.41 -12.77 -30.98
CA ILE A 263 -16.79 -12.51 -32.38
C ILE A 263 -17.95 -11.51 -32.45
N ASP A 264 -18.98 -11.69 -31.61
CA ASP A 264 -20.14 -10.81 -31.48
C ASP A 264 -19.70 -9.37 -31.11
N GLY A 265 -18.84 -9.22 -30.10
CA GLY A 265 -18.27 -7.93 -29.71
C GLY A 265 -17.45 -7.26 -30.80
N ALA A 266 -16.66 -8.04 -31.55
CA ALA A 266 -15.91 -7.52 -32.70
C ALA A 266 -16.81 -7.10 -33.87
N VAL A 267 -17.94 -7.78 -34.11
CA VAL A 267 -18.95 -7.38 -35.09
C VAL A 267 -19.62 -6.07 -34.69
N LEU A 268 -20.08 -5.95 -33.45
CA LEU A 268 -20.64 -4.72 -32.90
C LEU A 268 -19.65 -3.55 -33.02
N ALA A 269 -18.37 -3.78 -32.67
CA ALA A 269 -17.31 -2.79 -32.80
C ALA A 269 -17.00 -2.42 -34.27
N MET A 270 -17.07 -3.36 -35.22
CA MET A 270 -16.95 -3.07 -36.65
C MET A 270 -18.15 -2.29 -37.22
N ALA A 271 -19.34 -2.47 -36.66
CA ALA A 271 -20.54 -1.68 -36.97
C ALA A 271 -20.60 -0.33 -36.22
N ALA A 272 -19.69 -0.08 -35.27
CA ALA A 272 -19.74 1.00 -34.28
C ALA A 272 -21.00 0.97 -33.37
N GLU A 273 -21.63 -0.18 -33.22
CA GLU A 273 -22.82 -0.43 -32.39
C GLU A 273 -22.44 -0.63 -30.92
N ARG A 274 -22.12 0.49 -30.26
CA ARG A 274 -21.78 0.56 -28.83
C ARG A 274 -22.88 1.23 -27.99
N ARG A 275 -22.89 0.96 -26.68
CA ARG A 275 -23.60 1.82 -25.72
C ARG A 275 -22.99 3.23 -25.72
N SER A 276 -23.80 4.21 -25.34
CA SER A 276 -23.35 5.60 -25.13
C SER A 276 -23.45 5.93 -23.65
N ILE A 277 -22.39 6.51 -23.09
CA ILE A 277 -22.30 6.85 -21.66
C ILE A 277 -23.47 7.77 -21.24
N THR A 278 -23.93 8.63 -22.16
CA THR A 278 -25.09 9.52 -21.98
C THR A 278 -26.45 8.81 -21.79
N LYS A 279 -26.50 7.48 -21.91
CA LYS A 279 -27.72 6.65 -21.75
C LYS A 279 -27.62 5.64 -20.60
N CYS A 280 -26.47 5.53 -19.95
CA CYS A 280 -26.22 4.55 -18.89
C CYS A 280 -26.78 5.00 -17.55
N LYS A 281 -27.15 4.03 -16.71
CA LYS A 281 -27.79 4.29 -15.41
C LYS A 281 -26.81 4.35 -14.24
N GLY A 282 -25.77 3.51 -14.26
CA GLY A 282 -24.74 3.48 -13.20
C GLY A 282 -23.68 4.59 -13.32
N LEU A 283 -23.98 5.70 -13.99
CA LEU A 283 -23.13 6.90 -13.95
C LEU A 283 -23.20 7.53 -12.56
N CYS A 284 -22.05 7.97 -12.03
CA CYS A 284 -22.04 8.86 -10.87
C CYS A 284 -22.87 10.13 -11.15
N PRO A 285 -23.79 10.55 -10.24
CA PRO A 285 -24.65 11.71 -10.44
C PRO A 285 -23.91 13.01 -10.79
N GLU A 286 -22.73 13.26 -10.19
CA GLU A 286 -21.92 14.45 -10.52
C GLU A 286 -21.57 14.48 -12.02
N LEU A 287 -21.22 13.33 -12.59
CA LEU A 287 -20.88 13.21 -14.01
C LEU A 287 -22.14 13.25 -14.89
N ALA A 288 -23.22 12.57 -14.48
CA ALA A 288 -24.49 12.56 -15.21
C ALA A 288 -25.09 13.98 -15.40
N GLU A 289 -25.00 14.84 -14.39
CA GLU A 289 -25.42 16.25 -14.45
C GLU A 289 -24.55 17.13 -15.37
N ARG A 290 -23.43 16.60 -15.88
CA ARG A 290 -22.46 17.32 -16.72
C ARG A 290 -22.50 16.79 -18.18
N PRO A 291 -23.59 17.00 -18.94
CA PRO A 291 -23.77 16.40 -20.27
C PRO A 291 -22.68 16.79 -21.28
N GLY A 292 -22.04 17.96 -21.13
CA GLY A 292 -20.87 18.35 -21.94
C GLY A 292 -19.62 17.52 -21.65
N ALA A 293 -19.44 17.05 -20.41
CA ALA A 293 -18.38 16.12 -20.03
C ALA A 293 -18.71 14.71 -20.54
N CYS A 294 -19.93 14.21 -20.30
CA CYS A 294 -20.39 12.92 -20.84
C CYS A 294 -20.25 12.85 -22.37
N ALA A 295 -20.66 13.89 -23.10
CA ALA A 295 -20.50 13.95 -24.56
C ALA A 295 -19.04 14.12 -25.01
N ALA A 296 -18.13 14.61 -24.16
CA ALA A 296 -16.69 14.59 -24.44
C ALA A 296 -16.12 13.17 -24.26
N ILE A 297 -16.40 12.53 -23.11
CA ILE A 297 -15.99 11.16 -22.79
C ILE A 297 -16.52 10.18 -23.86
N ASP A 298 -17.80 10.29 -24.24
CA ASP A 298 -18.42 9.43 -25.26
C ASP A 298 -17.67 9.45 -26.60
N ARG A 299 -17.23 10.65 -27.04
CA ARG A 299 -16.45 10.82 -28.27
C ARG A 299 -15.02 10.30 -28.13
N ILE A 300 -14.42 10.36 -26.93
CA ILE A 300 -13.09 9.81 -26.67
C ILE A 300 -13.14 8.29 -26.66
N ILE A 301 -14.15 7.70 -26.00
CA ILE A 301 -14.41 6.25 -26.03
C ILE A 301 -14.70 5.79 -27.47
N ALA A 302 -15.51 6.53 -28.24
CA ALA A 302 -15.75 6.24 -29.66
C ALA A 302 -14.49 6.27 -30.52
N ARG A 303 -13.56 7.20 -30.25
CA ARG A 303 -12.26 7.24 -30.94
C ARG A 303 -11.39 6.07 -30.50
N GLY A 304 -11.34 5.77 -29.20
CA GLY A 304 -10.62 4.63 -28.64
C GLY A 304 -11.09 3.28 -29.20
N THR A 305 -12.41 3.11 -29.40
CA THR A 305 -12.99 1.88 -29.95
C THR A 305 -13.21 1.90 -31.48
N ALA A 306 -12.50 2.76 -32.21
CA ALA A 306 -12.57 2.78 -33.67
C ALA A 306 -12.13 1.43 -34.29
N ALA A 307 -12.88 0.96 -35.30
CA ALA A 307 -12.64 -0.32 -35.96
C ALA A 307 -11.33 -0.38 -36.77
N ASP A 308 -10.75 0.77 -37.13
CA ASP A 308 -9.39 0.90 -37.66
C ASP A 308 -8.47 1.42 -36.54
N PRO A 309 -7.42 0.67 -36.14
CA PRO A 309 -6.49 1.10 -35.09
C PRO A 309 -5.89 2.50 -35.33
N ARG A 310 -5.69 2.89 -36.59
CA ARG A 310 -5.04 4.17 -36.96
C ARG A 310 -5.87 5.41 -36.64
N HIS A 311 -7.15 5.25 -36.29
CA HIS A 311 -8.01 6.35 -35.87
C HIS A 311 -8.06 6.52 -34.33
N ARG A 312 -7.55 5.54 -33.57
CA ARG A 312 -7.51 5.57 -32.10
C ARG A 312 -6.49 6.61 -31.59
N PRO A 313 -6.47 6.91 -30.29
CA PRO A 313 -5.29 7.52 -29.66
C PRO A 313 -4.08 6.57 -29.77
N PRO A 314 -2.86 7.08 -30.01
CA PRO A 314 -1.67 6.25 -30.22
C PRO A 314 -1.16 5.57 -28.93
N THR A 315 -1.54 6.09 -27.76
CA THR A 315 -1.20 5.51 -26.45
C THR A 315 -2.40 5.53 -25.51
N GLY A 316 -2.38 4.67 -24.49
CA GLY A 316 -3.36 4.70 -23.41
C GLY A 316 -3.37 6.05 -22.66
N TRP A 317 -2.21 6.70 -22.55
CA TRP A 317 -2.07 8.01 -21.90
C TRP A 317 -2.75 9.15 -22.69
N GLU A 318 -2.75 9.14 -24.03
CA GLU A 318 -3.52 10.15 -24.80
C GLU A 318 -5.04 9.95 -24.62
N LEU A 319 -5.52 8.70 -24.64
CA LEU A 319 -6.92 8.38 -24.37
C LEU A 319 -7.34 8.88 -22.99
N VAL A 320 -6.60 8.47 -21.94
CA VAL A 320 -6.88 8.84 -20.55
C VAL A 320 -6.74 10.34 -20.35
N SER A 321 -5.70 11.00 -20.87
CA SER A 321 -5.55 12.46 -20.79
C SER A 321 -6.74 13.23 -21.38
N GLY A 322 -7.40 12.67 -22.41
CA GLY A 322 -8.67 13.19 -22.91
C GLY A 322 -9.81 13.03 -21.91
N VAL A 323 -9.95 11.83 -21.33
CA VAL A 323 -11.01 11.51 -20.35
C VAL A 323 -10.85 12.30 -19.06
N LEU A 324 -9.65 12.39 -18.48
CA LEU A 324 -9.37 13.21 -17.29
C LEU A 324 -9.70 14.68 -17.56
N ARG A 325 -9.34 15.21 -18.74
CA ARG A 325 -9.72 16.58 -19.13
C ARG A 325 -11.24 16.76 -19.17
N ALA A 326 -11.99 15.74 -19.58
CA ALA A 326 -13.45 15.76 -19.57
C ALA A 326 -14.04 15.62 -18.15
N LEU A 327 -13.53 14.68 -17.33
CA LEU A 327 -13.87 14.49 -15.90
C LEU A 327 -13.57 15.72 -15.05
N ARG A 328 -12.58 16.54 -15.43
CA ARG A 328 -12.29 17.85 -14.84
C ARG A 328 -13.10 19.01 -15.48
N SER A 329 -13.71 18.83 -16.65
CA SER A 329 -14.41 19.90 -17.38
C SER A 329 -15.87 20.08 -16.93
N GLY A 330 -16.22 21.31 -16.53
CA GLY A 330 -17.58 21.63 -16.11
C GLY A 330 -17.85 21.48 -14.60
N LYS A 331 -16.88 21.05 -13.77
CA LYS A 331 -16.88 21.38 -12.34
C LYS A 331 -17.02 22.92 -12.25
N LYS A 332 -18.15 23.41 -11.69
CA LYS A 332 -18.60 24.81 -11.79
C LYS A 332 -17.52 25.77 -11.29
N ARG A 333 -16.93 26.57 -12.20
CA ARG A 333 -15.92 27.57 -11.85
C ARG A 333 -16.53 28.81 -11.18
N SER A 334 -16.87 28.69 -9.90
CA SER A 334 -16.77 29.83 -9.00
C SER A 334 -15.31 30.32 -9.01
N ARG A 335 -15.11 31.62 -9.20
CA ARG A 335 -13.78 32.25 -9.22
C ARG A 335 -13.80 33.42 -8.22
N PRO A 336 -13.21 33.28 -7.03
CA PRO A 336 -13.01 34.43 -6.17
C PRO A 336 -11.94 35.35 -6.81
N PRO A 337 -12.07 36.69 -6.69
CA PRO A 337 -11.19 37.66 -7.37
C PRO A 337 -9.76 37.78 -6.80
N ARG A 338 -8.93 36.73 -6.97
CA ARG A 338 -7.46 36.73 -6.75
C ARG A 338 -6.97 37.29 -5.39
N ARG A 339 -7.53 37.01 -4.20
CA ARG A 339 -8.36 35.90 -3.70
C ARG A 339 -7.99 34.50 -4.24
N ARG A 340 -7.30 33.62 -3.49
CA ARG A 340 -7.12 33.60 -2.01
C ARG A 340 -8.48 33.56 -1.28
N LEU A 341 -8.50 33.77 0.03
CA LEU A 341 -9.68 33.67 0.89
C LEU A 341 -10.83 34.62 0.51
N GLU A 342 -11.99 34.31 1.11
CA GLU A 342 -13.23 35.10 1.23
C GLU A 342 -14.11 35.27 -0.04
N SER A 343 -15.43 35.18 0.04
CA SER A 343 -16.35 34.64 1.06
C SER A 343 -17.76 34.57 0.44
N ILE A 344 -18.68 33.80 1.04
CA ILE A 344 -20.13 34.09 1.18
C ILE A 344 -20.96 34.26 -0.13
N THR A 345 -22.12 33.64 -0.39
CA THR A 345 -23.05 32.62 0.20
C THR A 345 -24.00 32.25 -0.98
N ASP A 346 -24.99 31.34 -1.00
CA ASP A 346 -25.44 30.11 -0.30
C ASP A 346 -26.55 29.52 -1.22
N TYR A 347 -27.14 28.33 -1.14
CA TYR A 347 -27.07 27.10 -0.32
C TYR A 347 -27.55 25.96 -1.29
N SER A 348 -27.88 24.69 -1.00
CA SER A 348 -27.85 23.73 0.14
C SER A 348 -28.03 22.32 -0.48
N ALA A 349 -27.62 21.20 0.13
CA ALA A 349 -26.80 20.98 1.32
C ALA A 349 -25.80 19.81 1.04
N PRO A 350 -24.56 19.84 1.56
CA PRO A 350 -23.53 18.87 1.19
C PRO A 350 -23.39 17.68 2.17
N MET A 351 -22.99 16.51 1.64
CA MET A 351 -22.36 15.42 2.41
C MET A 351 -21.06 15.91 3.07
N ARG A 352 -20.69 15.35 4.23
CA ARG A 352 -19.60 15.89 5.06
C ARG A 352 -18.51 14.87 5.37
N PHE A 353 -17.54 14.70 4.47
CA PHE A 353 -16.34 13.91 4.78
C PHE A 353 -15.60 14.44 6.02
N GLY A 354 -15.06 13.53 6.83
CA GLY A 354 -14.28 13.88 8.01
C GLY A 354 -13.86 12.66 8.83
N TRP A 355 -13.07 12.91 9.88
CA TRP A 355 -12.62 11.85 10.77
C TRP A 355 -13.76 11.23 11.57
N THR A 356 -14.08 9.97 11.26
CA THR A 356 -14.94 9.09 12.05
C THR A 356 -14.06 8.25 12.95
N TRP A 357 -14.31 8.31 14.26
CA TRP A 357 -13.47 7.68 15.27
C TRP A 357 -14.19 6.51 15.95
N ARG A 358 -13.47 5.42 16.15
CA ARG A 358 -13.96 4.21 16.84
C ARG A 358 -12.95 3.82 17.92
N VAL A 359 -13.43 3.63 19.15
CA VAL A 359 -12.62 2.99 20.19
C VAL A 359 -12.53 1.50 19.85
N ARG A 360 -11.32 1.03 19.51
CA ARG A 360 -11.03 -0.36 19.14
C ARG A 360 -10.76 -1.23 20.37
N HIS A 361 -10.21 -0.63 21.42
CA HIS A 361 -10.03 -1.25 22.74
C HIS A 361 -10.24 -0.17 23.81
N GLN A 362 -11.00 -0.48 24.86
CA GLN A 362 -11.23 0.49 25.93
C GLN A 362 -9.98 0.70 26.79
N ALA A 363 -9.89 1.88 27.41
CA ALA A 363 -9.02 2.12 28.56
C ALA A 363 -9.52 1.35 29.80
N GLY A 364 -8.67 1.21 30.82
CA GLY A 364 -8.94 0.46 32.05
C GLY A 364 -8.25 -0.91 32.12
N GLY A 365 -7.28 -1.20 31.24
CA GLY A 365 -6.47 -2.42 31.29
C GLY A 365 -5.49 -2.43 32.48
N SER A 366 -5.20 -3.62 33.03
CA SER A 366 -4.18 -3.79 34.08
C SER A 366 -2.75 -3.89 33.56
N ARG A 367 -2.55 -3.87 32.23
CA ARG A 367 -1.24 -3.95 31.58
C ARG A 367 -0.70 -2.54 31.36
N ILE A 368 0.60 -2.34 31.57
CA ILE A 368 1.26 -1.07 31.29
C ILE A 368 2.16 -1.24 30.06
N LEU A 369 1.77 -0.62 28.96
CA LEU A 369 2.59 -0.49 27.75
C LEU A 369 3.66 0.58 27.99
N ARG A 370 4.90 0.30 27.54
CA ARG A 370 6.06 1.20 27.60
C ARG A 370 6.33 1.87 26.25
N SER A 371 6.22 1.10 25.19
CA SER A 371 6.54 1.46 23.80
C SER A 371 5.67 0.61 22.86
N VAL A 372 5.27 1.17 21.73
CA VAL A 372 4.32 0.59 20.77
C VAL A 372 4.74 0.95 19.35
N ALA A 373 4.65 0.00 18.41
CA ALA A 373 5.00 0.23 17.01
C ALA A 373 3.97 -0.43 16.08
N TRP A 374 3.22 0.40 15.35
CA TRP A 374 2.20 -0.03 14.38
C TRP A 374 2.78 -0.13 12.97
N ASP A 375 2.26 -1.04 12.15
CA ASP A 375 2.44 -1.05 10.69
C ASP A 375 1.16 -0.63 9.94
N ALA A 376 1.30 -0.41 8.62
CA ALA A 376 0.21 0.05 7.76
C ALA A 376 -0.97 -0.95 7.69
N ASP A 377 -0.67 -2.26 7.73
CA ASP A 377 -1.66 -3.34 7.84
C ASP A 377 -2.54 -3.19 9.11
N GLY A 378 -2.05 -2.49 10.13
CA GLY A 378 -2.71 -2.31 11.42
C GLY A 378 -2.40 -3.42 12.41
N ARG A 379 -1.24 -4.07 12.26
CA ARG A 379 -0.61 -4.91 13.29
C ARG A 379 0.16 -3.98 14.23
N CYS A 380 0.33 -4.40 15.49
CA CYS A 380 1.14 -3.65 16.44
C CYS A 380 1.85 -4.59 17.40
N LEU A 381 3.13 -4.31 17.64
CA LEU A 381 3.92 -4.95 18.69
C LEU A 381 4.24 -3.92 19.77
N ALA A 382 4.13 -4.33 21.04
CA ALA A 382 4.30 -3.44 22.18
C ALA A 382 5.13 -4.08 23.31
N ALA A 383 6.05 -3.31 23.87
CA ALA A 383 6.80 -3.67 25.07
C ALA A 383 6.00 -3.26 26.31
N THR A 384 5.95 -4.13 27.31
CA THR A 384 5.20 -3.90 28.56
C THR A 384 6.13 -3.94 29.79
N THR A 385 5.56 -3.79 30.99
CA THR A 385 6.28 -4.06 32.24
C THR A 385 6.63 -5.54 32.46
N SER A 386 6.06 -6.47 31.71
CA SER A 386 6.12 -7.92 31.97
C SER A 386 6.27 -8.79 30.71
N GLY A 387 6.83 -8.26 29.62
CA GLY A 387 6.99 -8.99 28.34
C GLY A 387 6.51 -8.20 27.12
N LEU A 388 6.47 -8.88 25.97
CA LEU A 388 5.90 -8.36 24.72
C LEU A 388 4.42 -8.73 24.58
N VAL A 389 3.63 -7.84 23.98
CA VAL A 389 2.24 -8.11 23.57
C VAL A 389 2.03 -7.69 22.12
N PHE A 390 1.17 -8.42 21.42
CA PHE A 390 0.82 -8.20 20.02
C PHE A 390 -0.66 -7.86 19.88
N TRP A 391 -0.99 -6.95 18.96
CA TRP A 391 -2.36 -6.56 18.63
C TRP A 391 -2.91 -7.42 17.49
N ASN A 392 -3.92 -8.24 17.79
CA ASN A 392 -4.51 -9.19 16.83
C ASN A 392 -5.68 -8.61 16.00
N GLY A 393 -5.90 -7.29 16.03
CA GLY A 393 -7.06 -6.62 15.39
C GLY A 393 -8.26 -6.34 16.31
N THR A 394 -8.37 -7.05 17.44
CA THR A 394 -9.43 -6.87 18.45
C THR A 394 -8.94 -6.70 19.88
N GLY A 395 -7.73 -7.18 20.21
CA GLY A 395 -7.16 -7.09 21.54
C GLY A 395 -5.67 -7.44 21.61
N TRP A 396 -5.12 -7.30 22.81
CA TRP A 396 -3.71 -7.58 23.11
C TRP A 396 -3.51 -9.03 23.56
N VAL A 397 -2.81 -9.83 22.76
CA VAL A 397 -2.34 -11.18 23.12
C VAL A 397 -0.88 -11.14 23.55
N SER A 398 -0.40 -12.11 24.32
CA SER A 398 1.04 -12.25 24.59
C SER A 398 1.78 -12.57 23.28
N ALA A 399 2.89 -11.90 23.03
CA ALA A 399 3.76 -12.23 21.90
C ALA A 399 4.78 -13.32 22.31
N ARG A 400 5.46 -13.94 21.34
CA ARG A 400 6.60 -14.82 21.65
C ARG A 400 7.76 -14.02 22.24
N VAL A 401 8.53 -14.67 23.10
CA VAL A 401 9.74 -14.12 23.76
C VAL A 401 10.95 -15.06 23.61
N ASP A 402 10.79 -16.13 22.84
CA ASP A 402 11.85 -17.06 22.45
C ASP A 402 13.03 -16.31 21.80
N GLY A 403 14.25 -16.66 22.21
CA GLY A 403 15.49 -16.00 21.77
C GLY A 403 15.89 -14.74 22.54
N LEU A 404 15.03 -14.19 23.42
CA LEU A 404 15.35 -12.98 24.19
C LEU A 404 16.20 -13.25 25.44
N PRO A 405 17.07 -12.31 25.87
CA PRO A 405 17.83 -12.44 27.11
C PRO A 405 16.98 -12.47 28.39
N SER A 406 15.84 -11.76 28.38
CA SER A 406 14.82 -11.81 29.44
C SER A 406 13.50 -11.19 28.95
N GLU A 407 12.37 -11.76 29.37
CA GLU A 407 11.04 -11.35 28.89
C GLU A 407 10.70 -9.90 29.28
N GLY A 408 10.84 -9.57 30.57
CA GLY A 408 10.58 -8.21 31.10
C GLY A 408 11.67 -7.18 30.80
N GLY A 409 12.79 -7.60 30.19
CA GLY A 409 13.94 -6.76 29.89
C GLY A 409 13.79 -5.89 28.64
N VAL A 410 12.77 -6.14 27.80
CA VAL A 410 12.45 -5.30 26.64
C VAL A 410 12.00 -3.91 27.11
N ARG A 411 12.59 -2.87 26.51
CA ARG A 411 12.30 -1.46 26.81
C ARG A 411 11.57 -0.75 25.68
N PHE A 412 11.96 -1.04 24.43
CA PHE A 412 11.33 -0.44 23.25
C PHE A 412 10.97 -1.47 22.16
N VAL A 413 10.06 -1.03 21.30
CA VAL A 413 9.76 -1.60 19.98
C VAL A 413 9.83 -0.44 18.97
N GLU A 414 10.51 -0.64 17.85
CA GLU A 414 10.57 0.28 16.71
C GLU A 414 10.14 -0.48 15.44
N ARG A 415 9.47 0.18 14.49
CA ARG A 415 9.05 -0.47 13.22
C ARG A 415 10.15 -0.33 12.16
N VAL A 416 10.43 -1.43 11.44
CA VAL A 416 11.28 -1.41 10.23
C VAL A 416 10.60 -1.93 8.97
N GLY A 417 9.48 -2.66 9.07
CA GLY A 417 8.76 -3.15 7.89
C GLY A 417 7.28 -3.41 8.15
N ALA A 418 6.61 -4.07 7.20
CA ALA A 418 5.32 -4.72 7.46
C ALA A 418 5.58 -6.03 8.22
N GLY A 419 4.89 -6.26 9.34
CA GLY A 419 5.11 -7.43 10.20
C GLY A 419 6.51 -7.58 10.81
N ASN A 420 7.35 -6.54 10.76
CA ASN A 420 8.76 -6.60 11.14
C ASN A 420 9.18 -5.39 12.00
N TRP A 421 9.77 -5.70 13.15
CA TRP A 421 10.15 -4.73 14.18
C TRP A 421 11.60 -4.94 14.63
N ILE A 422 12.15 -3.91 15.26
CA ILE A 422 13.32 -3.99 16.13
C ILE A 422 12.85 -3.91 17.58
N ILE A 423 13.45 -4.71 18.46
CA ILE A 423 13.24 -4.64 19.90
C ILE A 423 14.58 -4.62 20.64
N GLY A 424 14.64 -3.94 21.79
CA GLY A 424 15.87 -3.86 22.57
C GLY A 424 15.64 -3.49 24.04
N GLY A 425 16.70 -3.56 24.84
CA GLY A 425 16.57 -3.39 26.29
C GLY A 425 17.80 -3.72 27.14
N ASP A 426 17.53 -4.36 28.29
CA ASP A 426 18.47 -4.56 29.39
C ASP A 426 19.66 -5.49 29.05
N GLY A 427 20.88 -5.06 29.39
CA GLY A 427 22.10 -5.77 28.97
C GLY A 427 22.50 -5.45 27.53
N ALA A 428 22.22 -4.21 27.12
CA ALA A 428 22.48 -3.63 25.80
C ALA A 428 22.15 -4.54 24.62
N PHE A 429 20.99 -5.22 24.65
CA PHE A 429 20.58 -6.08 23.53
C PHE A 429 19.70 -5.33 22.54
N ILE A 430 19.79 -5.74 21.27
CA ILE A 430 18.89 -5.35 20.20
C ILE A 430 18.67 -6.57 19.28
N ALA A 431 17.45 -6.79 18.81
CA ALA A 431 17.06 -7.94 18.00
C ALA A 431 16.00 -7.55 16.98
N HIS A 432 15.95 -8.27 15.86
CA HIS A 432 14.81 -8.22 14.94
C HIS A 432 13.68 -9.08 15.49
N TYR A 433 12.44 -8.71 15.20
CA TYR A 433 11.25 -9.44 15.65
C TYR A 433 10.21 -9.54 14.53
N SER A 434 9.72 -10.75 14.29
CA SER A 434 8.69 -11.08 13.30
C SER A 434 7.59 -11.96 13.92
N SER A 435 6.72 -12.55 13.09
CA SER A 435 5.81 -13.65 13.46
C SER A 435 6.49 -14.83 14.16
N ASP A 436 7.77 -15.06 13.91
CA ASP A 436 8.48 -16.27 14.33
C ASP A 436 9.06 -16.14 15.75
N GLY A 437 9.38 -14.92 16.17
CA GLY A 437 9.98 -14.59 17.47
C GLY A 437 11.13 -13.57 17.32
N ALA A 438 12.02 -13.53 18.31
CA ALA A 438 13.21 -12.68 18.26
C ALA A 438 14.38 -13.37 17.53
N THR A 439 15.01 -12.66 16.60
CA THR A 439 16.13 -13.17 15.79
C THR A 439 17.25 -12.12 15.67
N GLY A 440 18.42 -12.53 15.18
CA GLY A 440 19.53 -11.61 14.86
C GLY A 440 20.12 -10.85 16.06
N LEU A 441 20.03 -11.40 17.28
CA LEU A 441 20.42 -10.77 18.54
C LEU A 441 21.84 -10.17 18.50
N LEU A 442 21.92 -8.85 18.47
CA LEU A 442 23.13 -8.05 18.59
C LEU A 442 23.26 -7.52 20.02
N ARG A 443 24.50 -7.27 20.45
CA ARG A 443 24.81 -6.66 21.76
C ARG A 443 25.67 -5.41 21.58
N GLY A 444 25.39 -4.39 22.39
CA GLY A 444 26.22 -3.22 22.59
C GLY A 444 27.55 -3.56 23.24
N GLU A 445 28.54 -2.68 23.08
CA GLU A 445 29.89 -2.86 23.63
C GLU A 445 29.91 -2.89 25.17
N ASP A 446 28.93 -2.24 25.81
CA ASP A 446 28.82 -2.12 27.26
C ASP A 446 27.51 -2.77 27.77
N PRO A 447 27.54 -4.00 28.30
CA PRO A 447 26.34 -4.69 28.77
C PRO A 447 25.81 -4.17 30.13
N SER A 448 26.36 -3.08 30.68
CA SER A 448 25.83 -2.45 31.91
C SER A 448 24.78 -1.35 31.64
N VAL A 449 24.51 -1.03 30.38
CA VAL A 449 23.45 -0.10 29.98
C VAL A 449 22.19 -0.85 29.51
N SER A 450 21.04 -0.18 29.58
CA SER A 450 19.83 -0.61 28.88
C SER A 450 19.61 0.27 27.66
N PHE A 451 19.39 -0.32 26.48
CA PHE A 451 18.91 0.46 25.33
C PHE A 451 17.43 0.79 25.55
N THR A 452 17.07 2.07 25.55
CA THR A 452 15.72 2.55 25.86
C THR A 452 14.94 3.00 24.62
N HIS A 453 15.63 3.36 23.53
CA HIS A 453 15.05 3.76 22.24
C HIS A 453 16.02 3.39 21.12
N ALA A 454 15.52 3.19 19.90
CA ALA A 454 16.32 3.15 18.67
C ALA A 454 15.51 3.75 17.51
N SER A 455 16.19 4.31 16.50
CA SER A 455 15.56 4.70 15.23
C SER A 455 16.61 4.76 14.11
N GLY A 456 16.22 4.42 12.88
CA GLY A 456 17.13 4.20 11.73
C GLY A 456 17.25 2.73 11.34
N ASP A 457 18.21 2.40 10.48
CA ASP A 457 18.45 1.05 9.96
C ASP A 457 19.71 0.43 10.59
N LEU A 458 19.64 -0.82 11.04
CA LEU A 458 20.78 -1.50 11.68
C LEU A 458 21.85 -1.98 10.68
N GLU A 459 21.50 -2.12 9.40
CA GLU A 459 22.41 -2.50 8.32
C GLU A 459 23.12 -1.30 7.69
N ASP A 460 22.47 -0.13 7.66
CA ASP A 460 23.03 1.14 7.18
C ASP A 460 23.46 2.04 8.35
N LEU A 461 22.55 2.89 8.85
CA LEU A 461 22.81 3.83 9.95
C LEU A 461 21.60 3.94 10.90
N ALA A 462 21.85 3.66 12.18
CA ALA A 462 20.90 3.80 13.27
C ALA A 462 21.52 4.52 14.48
N VAL A 463 20.65 5.13 15.28
CA VAL A 463 21.00 5.70 16.58
C VAL A 463 20.18 5.01 17.66
N LEU A 464 20.84 4.64 18.77
CA LEU A 464 20.24 4.04 19.95
C LEU A 464 20.46 4.94 21.16
N VAL A 465 19.43 5.10 21.98
CA VAL A 465 19.54 5.70 23.32
C VAL A 465 19.89 4.60 24.31
N ALA A 466 20.95 4.80 25.07
CA ALA A 466 21.33 3.97 26.20
C ALA A 466 21.24 4.76 27.52
N GLU A 467 20.71 4.13 28.56
CA GLU A 467 20.69 4.68 29.92
C GLU A 467 21.38 3.75 30.92
N ARG A 468 22.07 4.36 31.90
CA ARG A 468 22.62 3.71 33.10
C ARG A 468 22.19 4.51 34.32
N ALA A 469 21.80 3.82 35.40
CA ALA A 469 21.31 4.46 36.61
C ALA A 469 22.33 5.45 37.21
N GLY A 470 21.95 6.73 37.27
CA GLY A 470 22.75 7.82 37.86
C GLY A 470 23.64 8.60 36.90
N GLU A 471 23.83 8.14 35.67
CA GLU A 471 24.69 8.81 34.67
C GLU A 471 23.89 9.75 33.74
N SER A 472 24.50 10.24 32.65
CA SER A 472 23.76 10.89 31.55
C SER A 472 23.37 9.86 30.50
N PRO A 473 22.26 10.05 29.76
CA PRO A 473 21.96 9.25 28.59
C PRO A 473 23.10 9.29 27.56
N LEU A 474 23.34 8.16 26.91
CA LEU A 474 24.35 7.98 25.87
C LEU A 474 23.64 7.71 24.53
N LEU A 475 24.17 8.27 23.45
CA LEU A 475 23.78 7.94 22.08
C LEU A 475 24.82 7.01 21.48
N PHE A 476 24.42 5.78 21.17
CA PHE A 476 25.23 4.83 20.42
C PHE A 476 24.83 4.92 18.94
N GLY A 477 25.77 5.31 18.08
CA GLY A 477 25.62 5.11 16.65
C GLY A 477 25.93 3.67 16.27
N LEU A 478 25.17 3.10 15.34
CA LEU A 478 25.46 1.83 14.70
C LEU A 478 25.51 2.09 13.19
N ALA A 479 26.68 1.88 12.57
CA ALA A 479 26.91 2.11 11.14
C ALA A 479 27.49 0.84 10.50
N ALA A 480 26.87 0.30 9.45
CA ALA A 480 27.24 -0.97 8.83
C ALA A 480 27.42 -2.11 9.85
N ARG A 481 26.45 -2.27 10.78
CA ARG A 481 26.47 -3.16 11.95
C ARG A 481 27.67 -2.99 12.91
N ARG A 482 28.42 -1.87 12.85
CA ARG A 482 29.54 -1.56 13.75
C ARG A 482 29.19 -0.42 14.71
N TRP A 483 29.53 -0.60 15.98
CA TRP A 483 29.32 0.43 16.99
C TRP A 483 30.26 1.64 16.75
N MET A 484 29.67 2.82 16.80
CA MET A 484 30.37 4.10 16.85
C MET A 484 30.62 4.47 18.31
N LYS A 485 31.69 5.24 18.57
CA LYS A 485 31.98 5.77 19.91
C LYS A 485 30.74 6.50 20.47
N PRO A 486 30.24 6.16 21.67
CA PRO A 486 29.02 6.77 22.19
C PRO A 486 29.20 8.25 22.53
N ALA A 487 28.19 9.06 22.19
CA ALA A 487 28.11 10.48 22.52
C ALA A 487 27.29 10.71 23.79
N ALA A 488 27.83 11.44 24.76
CA ALA A 488 27.17 11.64 26.06
C ALA A 488 26.31 12.91 26.11
N LEU A 489 25.02 12.75 26.37
CA LEU A 489 24.07 13.85 26.53
C LEU A 489 24.19 14.46 27.94
N SER A 490 25.31 15.14 28.17
CA SER A 490 25.68 15.76 29.45
C SER A 490 24.62 16.71 30.01
N ARG A 491 23.88 17.42 29.14
CA ARG A 491 22.79 18.34 29.50
C ARG A 491 21.43 17.65 29.71
N ALA A 492 21.24 16.44 29.19
CA ALA A 492 20.01 15.68 29.37
C ALA A 492 19.98 14.95 30.73
N LYS A 493 18.80 14.86 31.31
CA LYS A 493 18.47 14.05 32.49
C LYS A 493 17.85 12.71 32.08
N ASN A 494 17.02 12.71 31.04
CA ASN A 494 16.47 11.52 30.38
C ASN A 494 16.16 11.86 28.92
N VAL A 495 16.14 10.83 28.07
CA VAL A 495 15.55 10.89 26.72
C VAL A 495 14.29 10.03 26.72
N ARG A 496 13.22 10.54 26.11
CA ARG A 496 11.89 9.92 26.11
C ARG A 496 11.39 9.56 24.70
N SER A 497 12.09 10.03 23.67
CA SER A 497 11.85 9.67 22.28
C SER A 497 13.05 10.09 21.40
N LEU A 498 13.20 9.38 20.29
CA LEU A 498 14.22 9.55 19.25
C LEU A 498 13.53 9.27 17.91
N ALA A 499 13.80 10.06 16.87
CA ALA A 499 13.29 9.83 15.52
C ALA A 499 14.28 10.31 14.44
N ARG A 500 14.48 9.55 13.37
CA ARG A 500 15.25 10.01 12.18
C ARG A 500 14.45 11.10 11.43
N ILE A 501 15.09 12.21 11.06
CA ILE A 501 14.44 13.33 10.33
C ILE A 501 14.94 13.53 8.90
N ASP A 502 16.11 12.96 8.56
CA ASP A 502 16.66 12.82 7.20
C ASP A 502 17.78 11.75 7.21
N ASP A 503 18.57 11.66 6.14
CA ASP A 503 19.63 10.66 6.01
C ASP A 503 20.74 10.78 7.06
N GLU A 504 21.02 11.98 7.58
CA GLU A 504 22.17 12.23 8.48
C GLU A 504 21.79 12.68 9.90
N ARG A 505 20.53 13.10 10.14
CA ARG A 505 20.11 13.76 11.39
C ARG A 505 18.97 13.05 12.13
N TRP A 506 19.10 13.03 13.46
CA TRP A 506 18.12 12.46 14.40
C TRP A 506 17.60 13.53 15.37
N LEU A 507 16.29 13.57 15.54
CA LEU A 507 15.58 14.38 16.50
C LEU A 507 15.46 13.66 17.85
N ILE A 508 15.74 14.38 18.94
CA ILE A 508 15.75 13.87 20.32
C ILE A 508 14.79 14.69 21.17
N ALA A 509 13.99 14.02 22.01
CA ALA A 509 13.07 14.65 22.95
C ALA A 509 13.21 14.10 24.37
N GLY A 510 13.10 14.96 25.38
CA GLY A 510 13.09 14.55 26.79
C GLY A 510 13.15 15.72 27.78
N GLU A 511 14.00 15.56 28.79
CA GLU A 511 14.10 16.46 29.94
C GLU A 511 15.57 16.77 30.25
N SER A 512 15.86 18.03 30.56
CA SER A 512 17.21 18.52 30.88
C SER A 512 17.56 18.30 32.36
N ARG A 513 18.86 18.44 32.69
CA ARG A 513 19.32 18.46 34.10
C ARG A 513 18.84 19.68 34.90
N THR A 514 18.39 20.74 34.24
CA THR A 514 17.80 21.94 34.84
C THR A 514 16.29 21.83 35.10
N GLY A 515 15.62 20.79 34.57
CA GLY A 515 14.16 20.59 34.73
C GLY A 515 13.31 21.27 33.65
N GLU A 516 13.94 21.73 32.57
CA GLU A 516 13.33 22.28 31.37
C GLU A 516 13.22 21.19 30.28
N GLY A 517 12.31 21.36 29.31
CA GLY A 517 12.23 20.48 28.14
C GLY A 517 13.52 20.41 27.34
N TYR A 518 13.99 19.20 27.06
CA TYR A 518 15.17 18.96 26.23
C TYR A 518 14.75 18.55 24.81
N ALA A 519 15.17 19.33 23.81
CA ALA A 519 15.00 19.04 22.40
C ALA A 519 16.33 19.28 21.67
N ALA A 520 16.76 18.33 20.84
CA ALA A 520 18.05 18.40 20.16
C ALA A 520 18.03 17.71 18.79
N ILE A 521 18.93 18.13 17.91
CA ILE A 521 19.31 17.40 16.69
C ILE A 521 20.66 16.75 16.95
N TYR A 522 20.83 15.49 16.54
CA TYR A 522 22.08 14.74 16.61
C TYR A 522 22.49 14.25 15.22
N SER A 523 23.74 14.54 14.86
CA SER A 523 24.36 14.14 13.59
C SER A 523 25.45 13.11 13.89
N PRO A 524 25.16 11.79 13.92
CA PRO A 524 26.11 10.76 14.37
C PRO A 524 27.43 10.74 13.60
N LEU A 525 27.41 11.02 12.30
CA LEU A 525 28.62 11.06 11.45
C LEU A 525 29.55 12.23 11.81
N MET A 526 28.99 13.34 12.29
CA MET A 526 29.72 14.53 12.75
C MET A 526 30.04 14.49 14.25
N PHE A 527 29.40 13.61 15.02
CA PHE A 527 29.39 13.56 16.49
C PHE A 527 28.85 14.86 17.16
N GLU A 528 28.04 15.63 16.45
CA GLU A 528 27.50 16.92 16.91
C GLU A 528 26.08 16.79 17.46
N VAL A 529 25.80 17.50 18.56
CA VAL A 529 24.47 17.63 19.18
C VAL A 529 24.11 19.11 19.27
N GLU A 530 23.19 19.56 18.42
CA GLU A 530 22.67 20.92 18.44
C GLU A 530 21.39 20.98 19.30
N LEU A 531 21.29 21.96 20.20
CA LEU A 531 20.07 22.17 20.99
C LEU A 531 19.07 23.02 20.22
N ILE A 532 17.84 22.52 20.09
CA ILE A 532 16.77 23.25 19.44
C ILE A 532 16.24 24.32 20.41
N ALA A 533 16.17 25.57 19.95
CA ALA A 533 15.62 26.69 20.71
C ALA A 533 14.08 26.58 20.87
N GLY A 534 13.65 25.77 21.83
CA GLY A 534 12.26 25.64 22.28
C GLY A 534 11.86 26.70 23.34
N GLY A 535 10.55 26.78 23.61
CA GLY A 535 10.01 27.61 24.70
C GLY A 535 10.08 26.92 26.07
N GLU A 536 9.12 27.23 26.95
CA GLU A 536 9.11 26.79 28.36
C GLU A 536 8.11 25.62 28.64
N PRO A 537 8.32 24.37 28.20
CA PRO A 537 7.73 23.19 28.83
C PRO A 537 8.63 22.67 29.96
N VAL A 538 8.02 22.03 30.96
CA VAL A 538 8.76 21.28 32.01
C VAL A 538 9.40 20.03 31.42
N SER A 539 8.79 19.40 30.42
CA SER A 539 9.44 18.34 29.65
C SER A 539 8.84 18.15 28.26
N TYR A 540 9.66 17.71 27.31
CA TYR A 540 9.19 17.08 26.07
C TYR A 540 8.99 15.58 26.31
N ALA A 541 7.99 15.00 25.66
CA ALA A 541 7.52 13.64 25.90
C ALA A 541 7.74 12.71 24.71
N ALA A 542 7.52 13.19 23.49
CA ALA A 542 7.66 12.40 22.27
C ALA A 542 8.16 13.24 21.09
N CYS A 543 8.81 12.61 20.12
CA CYS A 543 9.10 13.18 18.81
C CYS A 543 8.80 12.20 17.68
N SER A 544 8.64 12.72 16.47
CA SER A 544 8.43 11.96 15.22
C SER A 544 9.13 12.69 14.07
N GLY A 545 9.57 11.95 13.06
CA GLY A 545 10.25 12.49 11.88
C GLY A 545 9.84 11.79 10.59
N ARG A 546 10.11 12.42 9.45
CA ARG A 546 9.90 11.89 8.10
C ARG A 546 11.14 12.16 7.27
N ALA A 547 12.05 11.18 7.26
CA ALA A 547 13.34 11.28 6.58
C ALA A 547 13.21 11.53 5.07
N ASP A 548 12.13 11.08 4.45
CA ASP A 548 11.79 11.30 3.05
C ASP A 548 11.27 12.71 2.73
N LEU A 549 11.05 13.55 3.75
CA LEU A 549 10.50 14.91 3.65
C LEU A 549 11.33 15.98 4.39
N GLY A 550 12.39 15.61 5.12
CA GLY A 550 13.22 16.55 5.88
C GLY A 550 12.52 17.22 7.06
N ILE A 551 11.41 16.66 7.56
CA ILE A 551 10.55 17.28 8.58
C ILE A 551 10.47 16.45 9.87
N GLY A 552 10.10 17.12 10.97
CA GLY A 552 9.82 16.46 12.24
C GLY A 552 8.98 17.30 13.21
N ALA A 553 8.66 16.69 14.35
CA ALA A 553 7.92 17.35 15.43
C ALA A 553 8.33 16.82 16.81
N VAL A 554 8.37 17.71 17.81
CA VAL A 554 8.57 17.39 19.23
C VAL A 554 7.37 17.90 20.02
N VAL A 555 6.77 17.08 20.88
CA VAL A 555 5.61 17.47 21.73
C VAL A 555 5.91 17.31 23.21
N GLY A 556 5.26 18.11 24.06
CA GLY A 556 5.52 18.11 25.51
C GLY A 556 4.42 18.72 26.36
N SER A 557 4.77 18.95 27.62
CA SER A 557 3.86 19.48 28.65
C SER A 557 3.30 20.86 28.32
N GLY A 558 2.07 21.16 28.74
CA GLY A 558 1.47 22.48 28.54
C GLY A 558 1.16 22.81 27.06
N GLY A 559 0.80 21.80 26.26
CA GLY A 559 0.46 21.93 24.84
C GLY A 559 1.62 22.34 23.93
N ARG A 560 2.87 22.37 24.43
CA ARG A 560 4.03 22.86 23.68
C ARG A 560 4.43 21.88 22.58
N VAL A 561 4.63 22.41 21.37
CA VAL A 561 5.17 21.67 20.22
C VAL A 561 6.31 22.45 19.57
N ILE A 562 7.31 21.76 19.04
CA ILE A 562 8.24 22.32 18.05
C ILE A 562 7.98 21.57 16.75
N ALA A 563 7.63 22.27 15.68
CA ALA A 563 7.69 21.74 14.32
C ALA A 563 9.06 22.01 13.73
N LEU A 564 9.55 21.10 12.89
CA LEU A 564 10.85 21.20 12.21
C LEU A 564 10.65 20.97 10.71
N ASP A 565 11.26 21.85 9.94
CA ASP A 565 11.51 21.71 8.50
C ASP A 565 13.02 21.84 8.22
N GLU A 566 13.44 21.65 6.96
CA GLU A 566 14.85 21.64 6.57
C GLU A 566 15.62 22.91 6.98
N GLU A 567 14.95 24.07 7.00
CA GLU A 567 15.54 25.36 7.29
C GLU A 567 15.36 25.81 8.76
N LYS A 568 14.35 25.29 9.48
CA LYS A 568 13.87 25.97 10.70
C LYS A 568 13.14 25.09 11.73
N ALA A 569 13.46 25.37 13.01
CA ALA A 569 12.59 25.04 14.14
C ALA A 569 11.53 26.13 14.40
N THR A 570 10.25 25.75 14.43
CA THR A 570 9.12 26.66 14.66
C THR A 570 8.31 26.22 15.90
N PRO A 571 8.27 27.01 16.98
CA PRO A 571 7.48 26.69 18.17
C PRO A 571 5.98 26.94 17.95
N LEU A 572 5.16 26.00 18.40
CA LEU A 572 3.71 25.98 18.32
C LEU A 572 3.10 25.64 19.69
N VAL A 573 1.80 25.94 19.88
CA VAL A 573 1.08 25.63 21.12
C VAL A 573 -0.34 25.13 20.81
N VAL A 574 -0.74 24.01 21.41
CA VAL A 574 -2.13 23.53 21.44
C VAL A 574 -2.94 24.38 22.41
N ALA A 575 -4.09 24.91 21.97
CA ALA A 575 -4.80 26.00 22.65
C ALA A 575 -5.17 25.72 24.13
N ASP A 576 -5.61 24.50 24.45
CA ASP A 576 -6.04 24.12 25.80
C ASP A 576 -4.86 23.75 26.74
N GLY A 577 -3.62 23.85 26.25
CA GLY A 577 -2.40 23.48 26.98
C GLY A 577 -2.31 22.02 27.47
N PRO A 578 -2.85 20.99 26.79
CA PRO A 578 -2.83 19.62 27.29
C PRO A 578 -1.41 19.04 27.34
N ASP A 579 -1.14 18.15 28.28
CA ASP A 579 0.13 17.40 28.29
C ASP A 579 0.15 16.36 27.17
N LEU A 580 0.87 16.69 26.10
CA LEU A 580 1.01 15.85 24.90
C LEU A 580 1.99 14.72 25.19
N GLY A 581 1.53 13.47 25.06
CA GLY A 581 2.30 12.25 25.37
C GLY A 581 2.80 11.48 24.15
N ALA A 582 2.26 11.76 22.95
CA ALA A 582 2.60 11.07 21.72
C ALA A 582 2.46 12.00 20.49
N VAL A 583 3.24 11.74 19.44
CA VAL A 583 3.19 12.50 18.18
C VAL A 583 3.46 11.60 16.97
N ALA A 584 2.88 11.96 15.82
CA ALA A 584 3.23 11.41 14.51
C ALA A 584 3.27 12.53 13.45
N VAL A 585 4.09 12.36 12.42
CA VAL A 585 4.08 13.18 11.19
C VAL A 585 3.78 12.28 10.01
N ASP A 586 2.74 12.58 9.23
CA ASP A 586 2.30 11.72 8.11
C ASP A 586 2.86 12.14 6.75
N VAL A 587 2.52 11.38 5.70
CA VAL A 587 2.96 11.64 4.31
C VAL A 587 2.55 13.01 3.77
N GLY A 588 1.52 13.63 4.37
CA GLY A 588 1.00 14.94 4.01
C GLY A 588 1.58 16.07 4.85
N ALA A 589 2.69 15.81 5.57
CA ALA A 589 3.33 16.73 6.52
C ALA A 589 2.40 17.27 7.62
N ARG A 590 1.32 16.53 7.95
CA ARG A 590 0.41 16.89 9.05
C ARG A 590 0.96 16.34 10.36
N ILE A 591 0.90 17.16 11.41
CA ILE A 591 1.36 16.77 12.75
C ILE A 591 0.16 16.35 13.58
N TRP A 592 0.22 15.13 14.11
CA TRP A 592 -0.78 14.52 14.97
C TRP A 592 -0.24 14.45 16.39
N ALA A 593 -0.97 14.94 17.39
CA ALA A 593 -0.54 14.91 18.79
C ALA A 593 -1.62 14.31 19.69
N GLY A 594 -1.23 13.36 20.55
CA GLY A 594 -2.11 12.68 21.49
C GLY A 594 -1.87 13.10 22.93
N ALA A 595 -2.94 13.36 23.68
CA ALA A 595 -2.94 13.61 25.12
C ALA A 595 -3.94 12.68 25.83
N ALA A 596 -4.05 12.77 27.16
CA ALA A 596 -5.16 12.12 27.86
C ALA A 596 -6.50 12.65 27.31
N GLY A 597 -7.35 11.73 26.84
CA GLY A 597 -8.71 12.02 26.38
C GLY A 597 -8.83 12.93 25.16
N SER A 598 -7.76 13.20 24.41
CA SER A 598 -7.84 14.02 23.18
C SER A 598 -6.76 13.68 22.14
N ILE A 599 -7.11 13.83 20.87
CA ILE A 599 -6.19 13.76 19.71
C ILE A 599 -6.34 15.05 18.91
N TRP A 600 -5.20 15.64 18.55
CA TRP A 600 -5.07 16.95 17.94
C TRP A 600 -4.37 16.86 16.58
N LEU A 601 -4.78 17.70 15.65
CA LEU A 601 -4.26 17.79 14.29
C LEU A 601 -3.77 19.22 14.00
N HIS A 602 -2.60 19.34 13.37
CA HIS A 602 -2.06 20.55 12.79
C HIS A 602 -1.69 20.31 11.32
N GLU A 603 -2.17 21.17 10.42
CA GLU A 603 -1.96 21.05 8.97
C GLU A 603 -0.84 22.00 8.49
N PRO A 604 0.02 21.57 7.56
CA PRO A 604 1.16 22.37 7.11
C PRO A 604 0.72 23.62 6.33
N GLY A 605 1.45 24.73 6.50
CA GLY A 605 1.19 26.00 5.81
C GLY A 605 -0.12 26.71 6.19
N GLY A 606 -0.91 26.17 7.12
CA GLY A 606 -2.17 26.76 7.56
C GLY A 606 -2.00 27.95 8.50
N SER A 607 -2.90 28.93 8.42
CA SER A 607 -3.04 30.01 9.41
C SER A 607 -4.07 29.66 10.51
N LEU A 608 -4.27 28.37 10.78
CA LEU A 608 -5.28 27.84 11.68
C LEU A 608 -4.62 27.20 12.91
N PRO A 609 -5.20 27.33 14.12
CA PRO A 609 -4.68 26.68 15.30
C PRO A 609 -4.91 25.16 15.26
N TRP A 610 -4.22 24.46 16.17
CA TRP A 610 -4.44 23.04 16.45
C TRP A 610 -5.92 22.70 16.63
N LYS A 611 -6.36 21.66 15.91
CA LYS A 611 -7.75 21.19 15.91
C LYS A 611 -7.87 19.92 16.73
N CYS A 612 -8.66 19.95 17.80
CA CYS A 612 -9.11 18.73 18.46
C CYS A 612 -9.98 17.94 17.47
N VAL A 613 -9.56 16.73 17.12
CA VAL A 613 -10.23 15.87 16.13
C VAL A 613 -10.95 14.69 16.79
N TRP A 614 -10.51 14.27 17.97
CA TRP A 614 -11.18 13.31 18.85
C TRP A 614 -11.05 13.76 20.30
N GLN A 615 -12.12 13.57 21.08
CA GLN A 615 -12.13 13.86 22.51
C GLN A 615 -13.03 12.85 23.26
N ASN A 616 -12.61 12.47 24.47
CA ASN A 616 -13.42 11.71 25.43
C ASN A 616 -12.99 12.07 26.86
N GLU A 617 -13.82 12.82 27.58
CA GLU A 617 -13.58 13.27 28.96
C GLU A 617 -13.41 12.12 29.97
N THR A 618 -13.95 10.93 29.69
CA THR A 618 -13.79 9.75 30.56
C THR A 618 -12.45 9.03 30.39
N TRP A 619 -11.68 9.37 29.36
CA TRP A 619 -10.41 8.72 29.03
C TRP A 619 -9.23 9.44 29.70
N SER A 620 -8.95 9.10 30.95
CA SER A 620 -7.90 9.73 31.77
C SER A 620 -6.47 9.26 31.45
N VAL A 621 -6.29 8.20 30.67
CA VAL A 621 -4.97 7.61 30.39
C VAL A 621 -4.33 8.25 29.15
N PRO A 622 -3.09 8.76 29.22
CA PRO A 622 -2.43 9.40 28.08
C PRO A 622 -2.07 8.41 26.98
N PHE A 623 -2.14 8.89 25.73
CA PHE A 623 -1.54 8.23 24.58
C PHE A 623 0.00 8.22 24.69
N ILE A 624 0.60 7.08 24.36
CA ILE A 624 2.07 6.85 24.32
C ILE A 624 2.59 6.58 22.91
N GLY A 625 1.69 6.38 21.94
CA GLY A 625 2.02 6.28 20.53
C GLY A 625 0.85 6.72 19.68
N VAL A 626 1.15 7.42 18.60
CA VAL A 626 0.23 7.70 17.50
C VAL A 626 0.89 7.14 16.24
N PHE A 627 0.12 6.42 15.45
CA PHE A 627 0.45 6.07 14.08
C PHE A 627 -0.48 6.87 13.17
N ALA A 628 0.07 7.53 12.15
CA ALA A 628 -0.71 8.33 11.21
C ALA A 628 -0.25 8.03 9.78
N ASP A 629 -1.20 7.67 8.95
CA ASP A 629 -1.03 7.35 7.54
C ASP A 629 -2.16 8.01 6.74
N VAL A 630 -2.16 7.81 5.42
CA VAL A 630 -3.27 8.30 4.59
C VAL A 630 -4.59 7.64 5.03
N GLY A 631 -5.64 8.46 5.14
CA GLY A 631 -6.98 8.03 5.55
C GLY A 631 -7.13 7.43 6.96
N ARG A 632 -6.04 7.18 7.71
CA ARG A 632 -6.06 6.35 8.93
C ARG A 632 -5.12 6.88 10.01
N VAL A 633 -5.62 7.00 11.24
CA VAL A 633 -4.83 7.35 12.43
C VAL A 633 -5.17 6.40 13.56
N VAL A 634 -4.16 5.90 14.28
CA VAL A 634 -4.33 5.00 15.43
C VAL A 634 -3.57 5.53 16.63
N ALA A 635 -4.28 5.87 17.70
CA ALA A 635 -3.68 6.31 18.97
C ALA A 635 -3.78 5.20 20.02
N THR A 636 -2.68 4.95 20.74
CA THR A 636 -2.56 3.86 21.73
C THR A 636 -2.19 4.42 23.10
N ALA A 637 -3.01 4.12 24.10
CA ALA A 637 -2.87 4.56 25.47
C ALA A 637 -1.96 3.64 26.29
N ARG A 638 -1.40 4.20 27.36
CA ARG A 638 -0.45 3.51 28.25
C ARG A 638 -0.98 2.20 28.87
N ASP A 639 -2.29 2.04 28.94
CA ASP A 639 -2.99 0.87 29.50
C ASP A 639 -3.44 -0.15 28.44
N GLY A 640 -3.15 0.10 27.16
CA GLY A 640 -3.63 -0.69 26.03
C GLY A 640 -4.97 -0.26 25.44
N GLY A 641 -5.56 0.86 25.87
CA GLY A 641 -6.67 1.48 25.12
C GLY A 641 -6.23 1.85 23.69
N VAL A 642 -7.07 1.58 22.69
CA VAL A 642 -6.77 1.86 21.27
C VAL A 642 -7.94 2.62 20.63
N VAL A 643 -7.61 3.72 19.97
CA VAL A 643 -8.57 4.60 19.27
C VAL A 643 -8.15 4.70 17.80
N GLU A 644 -9.05 4.33 16.88
CA GLU A 644 -8.82 4.39 15.43
C GLU A 644 -9.70 5.48 14.81
N GLY A 645 -9.07 6.42 14.12
CA GLY A 645 -9.70 7.41 13.26
C GLY A 645 -9.58 7.00 11.81
N ARG A 646 -10.68 7.10 11.07
CA ARG A 646 -10.71 6.91 9.61
C ARG A 646 -11.33 8.10 8.94
N TRP A 647 -10.80 8.49 7.78
CA TRP A 647 -11.38 9.53 6.95
C TRP A 647 -12.53 8.94 6.13
N GLU A 648 -13.75 9.13 6.61
CA GLU A 648 -14.97 8.53 6.08
C GLU A 648 -16.01 9.62 5.76
N ALA A 649 -17.11 9.28 5.09
CA ALA A 649 -18.26 10.18 4.94
C ALA A 649 -19.04 10.32 6.27
N LYS A 650 -19.71 11.48 6.45
CA LYS A 650 -20.69 11.75 7.51
C LYS A 650 -21.93 12.44 6.94
#